data_AF-A0A8K0S855-F1
#
_entry.id   AF-A0A8K0S855-F1
#
_cell.length_a   1.000
_cell.length_b   1.000
_cell.length_c   1.000
_cell.angle_alpha   90.00
_cell.angle_beta   90.00
_cell.angle_gamma   90.00
#
_symmetry.space_group_name_H-M   'P 1'
#
loop_
_entity.id
_entity.type
_entity.pdbx_description
1 polymer ?
#
loop_
_entity_poly.entity_id
_entity_poly.type
_entity_poly.pdbx_seq_one_letter_code
_entity_poly.pdbx_strand_id
1 'polypeptide(L)'
;MESVLQELVDSLKSAASRLETSTALQALQDSLPNAKLSSLASEALDLLSSIRLSLEPAHLILADHYFGCMNTKALVTAVEMGVPDALRSPATLPELASKCNARPDRFRQVMRTLHNNGIFAYDVDTDTYSNNATSTLLLKDHWTQWRNWVELYGNEFYDMARGIPESCKAGATRSPAQINYDTDESMFQYFTTRGWIQKFHKTLGGGAIAQAPGILRDYPWHEIADSTILDIGGGSGGLIALLLREHKQMRGAILEVPHVIDQAKANFYEGEYADVAAQVENLIIGDFFRQVPQYEVYTMKWCLHNWDDEKVKVVLSNIRQAIKKSPISRFIILESVMTEGHMGRMARFGDLNMMLAVGGQERSKVSWRQLAKSTGWELKKIYPLTNAWPCAIELMPIWSDSVTAQVKFLEPWNASKGNPFVRINPAPGFDRMNFKWEDYSIEVQEARPDKTCFTLDKHGFAYYDDEIPQSTVDALRGDKETVKSLYYPHVEEFVKNITGSSRVIIFDHTLRKRRPDLSKMENNDGKEQPATMVHCDQSELGAIRRLKMNIDESENVDELLKERVEMINVWRPLNGPVQDWPLATMDYQTVRPDEMYPCDLLRGENEFRGQTATFTHSANQKWYYLDKQRTNEVTVIKIWDSNSDETARC
;
A
#
# COMPACT_ATOMS: atom_id res chain seq x y z
N MET A 1 52.15 4.17 1.52
CA MET A 1 51.25 4.88 0.59
C MET A 1 51.67 4.59 -0.86
N GLU A 2 52.92 4.86 -1.23
CA GLU A 2 53.43 4.54 -2.59
C GLU A 2 53.24 3.07 -2.98
N SER A 3 53.55 2.11 -2.09
CA SER A 3 53.31 0.68 -2.34
C SER A 3 51.84 0.35 -2.61
N VAL A 4 50.92 0.94 -1.82
CA VAL A 4 49.46 0.76 -1.96
C VAL A 4 48.97 1.31 -3.29
N LEU A 5 49.48 2.48 -3.71
CA LEU A 5 49.14 3.07 -4.99
C LEU A 5 49.69 2.26 -6.17
N GLN A 6 50.90 1.71 -6.04
CA GLN A 6 51.48 0.85 -7.06
C GLN A 6 50.66 -0.44 -7.23
N GLU A 7 50.29 -1.10 -6.13
CA GLU A 7 49.41 -2.28 -6.14
C GLU A 7 48.05 -1.99 -6.78
N LEU A 8 47.46 -0.84 -6.48
CA LEU A 8 46.21 -0.39 -7.10
C LEU A 8 46.38 -0.20 -8.61
N VAL A 9 47.45 0.48 -9.06
CA VAL A 9 47.75 0.68 -10.48
C VAL A 9 47.88 -0.65 -11.20
N ASP A 10 48.63 -1.61 -10.63
CA ASP A 10 48.84 -2.91 -11.24
C ASP A 10 47.55 -3.73 -11.30
N SER A 11 46.73 -3.65 -10.25
CA SER A 11 45.40 -4.28 -10.20
C SER A 11 44.46 -3.71 -11.26
N LEU A 12 44.43 -2.38 -11.41
CA LEU A 12 43.59 -1.70 -12.39
C LEU A 12 44.05 -1.97 -13.83
N LYS A 13 45.36 -1.98 -14.10
CA LYS A 13 45.90 -2.36 -15.42
C LYS A 13 45.53 -3.79 -15.80
N SER A 14 45.69 -4.72 -14.84
CA SER A 14 45.29 -6.13 -15.02
C SER A 14 43.79 -6.28 -15.26
N ALA A 15 42.95 -5.50 -14.56
CA ALA A 15 41.51 -5.48 -14.80
C ALA A 15 41.17 -4.88 -16.18
N ALA A 16 41.73 -3.73 -16.53
CA ALA A 16 41.50 -3.05 -17.81
C ALA A 16 41.85 -3.96 -19.00
N SER A 17 43.03 -4.59 -18.99
CA SER A 17 43.45 -5.52 -20.05
C SER A 17 42.49 -6.70 -20.24
N ARG A 18 41.92 -7.23 -19.14
CA ARG A 18 40.91 -8.29 -19.20
C ARG A 18 39.56 -7.79 -19.71
N LEU A 19 39.20 -6.54 -19.43
CA LEU A 19 37.95 -5.94 -19.91
C LEU A 19 38.01 -5.59 -21.41
N GLU A 20 39.13 -5.05 -21.88
CA GLU A 20 39.36 -4.70 -23.29
C GLU A 20 39.30 -5.93 -24.22
N THR A 21 39.74 -7.08 -23.74
CA THR A 21 39.74 -8.34 -24.48
C THR A 21 38.44 -9.14 -24.33
N SER A 22 37.50 -8.67 -23.49
CA SER A 22 36.27 -9.38 -23.19
C SER A 22 35.15 -9.05 -24.17
N THR A 23 34.73 -10.03 -24.96
CA THR A 23 33.54 -9.94 -25.82
C THR A 23 32.24 -9.72 -25.03
N ALA A 24 32.22 -10.05 -23.74
CA ALA A 24 31.07 -9.81 -22.86
C ALA A 24 30.82 -8.31 -22.60
N LEU A 25 31.86 -7.46 -22.71
CA LEU A 25 31.72 -6.01 -22.56
C LEU A 25 31.09 -5.33 -23.78
N GLN A 26 31.31 -5.90 -24.97
CA GLN A 26 30.61 -5.47 -26.19
C GLN A 26 29.15 -5.93 -26.16
N ALA A 27 28.87 -7.15 -25.69
CA ALA A 27 27.50 -7.66 -25.54
C ALA A 27 26.63 -6.86 -24.55
N LEU A 28 27.26 -6.17 -23.58
CA LEU A 28 26.64 -5.24 -22.63
C LEU A 28 26.04 -3.98 -23.30
N GLN A 29 26.51 -3.64 -24.51
CA GLN A 29 26.07 -2.46 -25.25
C GLN A 29 24.94 -2.79 -26.24
N ASP A 30 24.91 -4.03 -26.75
CA ASP A 30 23.96 -4.47 -27.79
C ASP A 30 22.71 -5.18 -27.26
N SER A 31 22.75 -5.65 -26.01
CA SER A 31 21.64 -6.38 -25.38
C SER A 31 21.51 -6.00 -23.91
N LEU A 32 20.31 -6.17 -23.34
CA LEU A 32 20.12 -5.91 -21.91
C LEU A 32 20.98 -6.88 -21.09
N PRO A 33 21.88 -6.38 -20.22
CA PRO A 33 22.74 -7.27 -19.46
C PRO A 33 22.00 -8.21 -18.52
N ASN A 34 22.68 -9.31 -18.17
CA ASN A 34 22.28 -10.16 -17.05
C ASN A 34 22.30 -9.35 -15.74
N ALA A 35 21.26 -9.48 -14.91
CA ALA A 35 21.11 -8.73 -13.67
C ALA A 35 22.32 -8.84 -12.72
N LYS A 36 22.95 -10.02 -12.61
CA LYS A 36 24.15 -10.21 -11.79
C LYS A 36 25.34 -9.44 -12.35
N LEU A 37 25.50 -9.44 -13.67
CA LEU A 37 26.55 -8.68 -14.34
C LEU A 37 26.35 -7.17 -14.13
N SER A 38 25.13 -6.66 -14.30
CA SER A 38 24.77 -5.26 -14.02
C SER A 38 25.07 -4.86 -12.57
N SER A 39 24.75 -5.72 -11.61
CA SER A 39 25.01 -5.49 -10.19
C SER A 39 26.51 -5.40 -9.91
N LEU A 40 27.31 -6.36 -10.42
CA LEU A 40 28.76 -6.38 -10.22
C LEU A 40 29.45 -5.18 -10.91
N ALA A 41 29.00 -4.82 -12.11
CA ALA A 41 29.49 -3.63 -12.81
C ALA A 41 29.18 -2.36 -12.00
N SER A 42 27.98 -2.25 -11.44
CA SER A 42 27.60 -1.10 -10.61
C SER A 42 28.45 -0.99 -9.35
N GLU A 43 28.66 -2.10 -8.64
CA GLU A 43 29.52 -2.15 -7.45
C GLU A 43 30.97 -1.78 -7.77
N ALA A 44 31.52 -2.32 -8.87
CA ALA A 44 32.87 -1.98 -9.32
C ALA A 44 33.01 -0.47 -9.65
N LEU A 45 32.02 0.12 -10.33
CA LEU A 45 32.03 1.54 -10.66
C LEU A 45 31.91 2.44 -9.42
N ASP A 46 31.11 2.05 -8.43
CA ASP A 46 31.01 2.79 -7.16
C ASP A 46 32.32 2.73 -6.37
N LEU A 47 32.97 1.56 -6.31
CA LEU A 47 34.29 1.42 -5.69
C LEU A 47 35.35 2.26 -6.41
N LEU A 48 35.38 2.23 -7.75
CA LEU A 48 36.28 3.07 -8.55
C LEU A 48 36.03 4.56 -8.30
N SER A 49 34.76 4.97 -8.20
CA SER A 49 34.44 6.36 -7.87
C SER A 49 34.87 6.74 -6.46
N SER A 50 34.73 5.84 -5.48
CA SER A 50 35.20 6.06 -4.10
C SER A 50 36.72 6.21 -4.04
N ILE A 51 37.43 5.37 -4.78
CA ILE A 51 38.89 5.44 -4.91
C ILE A 51 39.27 6.76 -5.57
N ARG A 52 38.62 7.13 -6.68
CA ARG A 52 38.85 8.41 -7.38
C ARG A 52 38.70 9.59 -6.43
N LEU A 53 37.57 9.69 -5.72
CA LEU A 53 37.31 10.78 -4.76
C LEU A 53 38.33 10.84 -3.62
N SER A 54 38.97 9.72 -3.28
CA SER A 54 40.00 9.67 -2.23
C SER A 54 41.38 10.11 -2.73
N LEU A 55 41.64 9.96 -4.03
CA LEU A 55 42.96 10.23 -4.64
C LEU A 55 43.00 11.58 -5.38
N GLU A 56 41.86 12.03 -5.91
CA GLU A 56 41.78 13.23 -6.73
C GLU A 56 41.94 14.49 -5.87
N PRO A 57 42.84 15.40 -6.22
CA PRO A 57 42.99 16.66 -5.50
C PRO A 57 41.66 17.43 -5.45
N ALA A 58 41.26 17.89 -4.26
CA ALA A 58 39.97 18.54 -4.04
C ALA A 58 39.69 19.74 -4.97
N HIS A 59 40.72 20.48 -5.38
CA HIS A 59 40.56 21.60 -6.30
C HIS A 59 40.15 21.19 -7.72
N LEU A 60 40.50 19.98 -8.16
CA LEU A 60 40.06 19.42 -9.44
C LEU A 60 38.62 18.93 -9.35
N ILE A 61 38.24 18.29 -8.24
CA ILE A 61 36.84 17.96 -7.96
C ILE A 61 35.97 19.22 -8.01
N LEU A 62 36.42 20.32 -7.38
CA LEU A 62 35.72 21.61 -7.47
C LEU A 62 35.63 22.13 -8.91
N ALA A 63 36.72 21.99 -9.69
CA ALA A 63 36.76 22.42 -11.09
C ALA A 63 35.72 21.74 -11.97
N ASP A 64 35.49 20.45 -11.78
CA ASP A 64 34.45 19.70 -12.49
C ASP A 64 33.05 20.31 -12.27
N HIS A 65 32.78 20.83 -11.07
CA HIS A 65 31.48 21.41 -10.74
C HIS A 65 31.30 22.82 -11.32
N TYR A 66 32.24 23.75 -11.11
CA TYR A 66 32.06 25.12 -11.61
C TYR A 66 32.30 25.25 -13.12
N PHE A 67 33.04 24.33 -13.75
CA PHE A 67 33.13 24.24 -15.22
C PHE A 67 32.12 23.28 -15.85
N GLY A 68 31.29 22.58 -15.07
CA GLY A 68 30.29 21.63 -15.59
C GLY A 68 29.29 22.23 -16.58
N CYS A 69 29.07 23.54 -16.52
CA CYS A 69 28.30 24.30 -17.51
C CYS A 69 28.88 24.18 -18.93
N MET A 70 30.20 24.19 -19.06
CA MET A 70 30.90 24.06 -20.34
C MET A 70 30.73 22.67 -20.92
N ASN A 71 30.80 21.62 -20.08
CA ASN A 71 30.55 20.24 -20.50
C ASN A 71 29.13 20.10 -21.08
N THR A 72 28.13 20.67 -20.39
CA THR A 72 26.74 20.64 -20.83
C THR A 72 26.56 21.35 -22.18
N LYS A 73 27.09 22.57 -22.32
CA LYS A 73 26.94 23.36 -23.56
C LYS A 73 27.78 22.85 -24.72
N ALA A 74 28.92 22.21 -24.46
CA ALA A 74 29.67 21.48 -25.49
C ALA A 74 28.82 20.34 -26.07
N LEU A 75 28.13 19.57 -25.22
CA LEU A 75 27.26 18.48 -25.67
C LEU A 75 26.07 18.99 -26.47
N VAL A 76 25.41 20.06 -26.00
CA VAL A 76 24.35 20.76 -26.77
C VAL A 76 24.86 21.19 -28.14
N THR A 77 26.04 21.80 -28.19
CA THR A 77 26.65 22.24 -29.46
C THR A 77 26.84 21.06 -30.42
N ALA A 78 27.36 19.92 -29.96
CA ALA A 78 27.54 18.76 -30.82
C ALA A 78 26.21 18.20 -31.36
N VAL A 79 25.16 18.19 -30.55
CA VAL A 79 23.82 17.75 -30.96
C VAL A 79 23.18 18.72 -31.96
N GLU A 80 23.19 20.02 -31.67
CA GLU A 80 22.60 21.06 -32.53
C GLU A 80 23.31 21.13 -33.89
N MET A 81 24.64 21.00 -33.90
CA MET A 81 25.45 21.02 -35.12
C MET A 81 25.43 19.70 -35.89
N GLY A 82 24.73 18.66 -35.39
CA GLY A 82 24.59 17.39 -36.09
C GLY A 82 25.86 16.54 -36.14
N VAL A 83 26.75 16.70 -35.15
CA VAL A 83 28.04 15.99 -35.10
C VAL A 83 27.88 14.46 -35.10
N PRO A 84 26.98 13.85 -34.31
CA PRO A 84 26.82 12.40 -34.34
C PRO A 84 26.48 11.88 -35.74
N ASP A 85 25.57 12.56 -36.46
CA ASP A 85 25.17 12.17 -37.81
C ASP A 85 26.29 12.38 -38.83
N ALA A 86 27.07 13.45 -38.70
CA ALA A 86 28.23 13.73 -39.56
C ALA A 86 29.38 12.72 -39.40
N LEU A 87 29.44 12.03 -38.25
CA LEU A 87 30.41 11.02 -37.85
C LEU A 87 29.94 9.57 -38.07
N ARG A 88 28.92 9.33 -38.92
CA ARG A 88 28.59 7.97 -39.40
C ARG A 88 29.76 7.30 -40.12
N SER A 89 30.73 8.08 -40.57
CA SER A 89 32.05 7.60 -40.94
C SER A 89 33.08 8.50 -40.26
N PRO A 90 34.25 7.95 -39.83
CA PRO A 90 35.30 8.75 -39.23
C PRO A 90 35.70 9.96 -40.10
N ALA A 91 36.04 11.08 -39.47
CA ALA A 91 36.41 12.29 -40.18
C ALA A 91 37.45 13.11 -39.41
N THR A 92 38.33 13.78 -40.14
CA THR A 92 39.24 14.77 -39.57
C THR A 92 38.46 16.01 -39.09
N LEU A 93 39.06 16.82 -38.22
CA LEU A 93 38.40 18.04 -37.74
C LEU A 93 37.99 19.00 -38.89
N PRO A 94 38.81 19.29 -39.92
CA PRO A 94 38.41 20.16 -41.01
C PRO A 94 37.21 19.62 -41.81
N GLU A 95 37.20 18.33 -42.08
CA GLU A 95 36.08 17.66 -42.78
C GLU A 95 34.80 17.72 -41.95
N LEU A 96 34.90 17.40 -40.66
CA LEU A 96 33.77 17.45 -39.74
C LEU A 96 33.24 18.88 -39.59
N ALA A 97 34.12 19.87 -39.46
CA ALA A 97 33.74 21.28 -39.41
C ALA A 97 33.02 21.71 -40.71
N SER A 98 33.50 21.25 -41.87
CA SER A 98 32.81 21.50 -43.15
C SER A 98 31.42 20.84 -43.19
N LYS A 99 31.28 19.59 -42.75
CA LYS A 99 29.99 18.88 -42.72
C LYS A 99 28.97 19.54 -41.78
N CYS A 100 29.43 20.05 -40.65
CA CYS A 100 28.59 20.67 -39.62
C CYS A 100 28.42 22.19 -39.80
N ASN A 101 28.97 22.78 -40.88
CA ASN A 101 29.02 24.24 -41.09
C ASN A 101 29.60 24.99 -39.87
N ALA A 102 30.68 24.46 -39.30
CA ALA A 102 31.30 24.93 -38.07
C ALA A 102 32.53 25.79 -38.33
N ARG A 103 32.75 26.77 -37.44
CA ARG A 103 34.02 27.52 -37.40
C ARG A 103 35.12 26.62 -36.80
N PRO A 104 36.18 26.24 -37.54
CA PRO A 104 37.08 25.15 -37.11
C PRO A 104 37.83 25.37 -35.80
N ASP A 105 38.27 26.60 -35.50
CA ASP A 105 39.02 26.93 -34.28
C ASP A 105 38.20 26.76 -33.00
N ARG A 106 36.95 27.23 -33.00
CA ARG A 106 36.00 27.06 -31.88
C ARG A 106 35.52 25.63 -31.77
N PHE A 107 35.21 25.02 -32.92
CA PHE A 107 34.72 23.66 -32.98
C PHE A 107 35.76 22.65 -32.48
N ARG A 108 37.06 22.92 -32.70
CA ARG A 108 38.17 22.17 -32.09
C ARG A 108 38.07 22.11 -30.57
N GLN A 109 37.75 23.23 -29.91
CA GLN A 109 37.68 23.29 -28.44
C GLN A 109 36.53 22.42 -27.93
N VAL A 110 35.37 22.49 -28.58
CA VAL A 110 34.19 21.66 -28.28
C VAL A 110 34.52 20.18 -28.45
N MET A 111 35.03 19.79 -29.62
CA MET A 111 35.36 18.38 -29.89
C MET A 111 36.42 17.85 -28.94
N ARG A 112 37.44 18.66 -28.61
CA ARG A 112 38.47 18.33 -27.62
C ARG A 112 37.87 17.97 -26.26
N THR A 113 36.98 18.81 -25.75
CA THR A 113 36.31 18.55 -24.48
C THR A 113 35.48 17.27 -24.55
N LEU A 114 34.70 17.07 -25.62
CA LEU A 114 33.78 15.94 -25.70
C LEU A 114 34.48 14.58 -25.86
N HIS A 115 35.58 14.48 -26.61
CA HIS A 115 36.30 13.22 -26.70
C HIS A 115 37.05 12.88 -25.39
N ASN A 116 37.62 13.87 -24.70
CA ASN A 116 38.26 13.63 -23.39
C ASN A 116 37.23 13.25 -22.31
N ASN A 117 35.99 13.70 -22.45
CA ASN A 117 34.88 13.31 -21.57
C ASN A 117 34.22 11.98 -22.00
N GLY A 118 34.77 11.26 -22.98
CA GLY A 118 34.27 9.95 -23.42
C GLY A 118 32.99 9.99 -24.28
N ILE A 119 32.59 11.15 -24.80
CA ILE A 119 31.42 11.27 -25.67
C ILE A 119 31.73 10.84 -27.10
N PHE A 120 32.91 11.15 -27.63
CA PHE A 120 33.38 10.70 -28.95
C PHE A 120 34.72 9.98 -28.82
N ALA A 121 35.05 9.15 -29.81
CA ALA A 121 36.40 8.61 -29.95
C ALA A 121 37.26 9.55 -30.81
N TYR A 122 38.56 9.54 -30.54
CA TYR A 122 39.56 10.28 -31.30
C TYR A 122 40.81 9.42 -31.47
N ASP A 123 41.21 9.22 -32.71
CA ASP A 123 42.39 8.46 -33.10
C ASP A 123 43.53 9.45 -33.40
N VAL A 124 44.59 9.37 -32.59
CA VAL A 124 45.73 10.30 -32.65
C VAL A 124 46.59 10.07 -33.90
N ASP A 125 46.70 8.82 -34.36
CA ASP A 125 47.55 8.44 -35.49
C ASP A 125 46.96 8.91 -36.82
N THR A 126 45.63 8.93 -36.90
CA THR A 126 44.89 9.34 -38.09
C THR A 126 44.33 10.77 -38.02
N ASP A 127 44.40 11.43 -36.86
CA ASP A 127 43.75 12.74 -36.58
C ASP A 127 42.24 12.73 -36.90
N THR A 128 41.57 11.61 -36.62
CA THR A 128 40.15 11.42 -36.91
C THR A 128 39.28 11.28 -35.67
N TYR A 129 38.07 11.83 -35.75
CA TYR A 129 36.99 11.63 -34.80
C TYR A 129 36.03 10.55 -35.31
N SER A 130 35.45 9.79 -34.39
CA SER A 130 34.39 8.81 -34.69
C SER A 130 33.37 8.72 -33.56
N ASN A 131 32.18 8.22 -33.90
CA ASN A 131 31.20 7.86 -32.87
C ASN A 131 31.70 6.67 -32.04
N ASN A 132 31.40 6.70 -30.75
CA ASN A 132 31.55 5.58 -29.83
C ASN A 132 30.16 5.14 -29.31
N ALA A 133 30.11 4.21 -28.36
CA ALA A 133 28.85 3.75 -27.77
C ALA A 133 28.00 4.91 -27.19
N THR A 134 28.63 5.90 -26.56
CA THR A 134 27.94 7.06 -25.95
C THR A 134 27.38 8.01 -27.00
N SER A 135 28.18 8.43 -28.00
CA SER A 135 27.72 9.37 -29.05
C SER A 135 26.73 8.75 -30.02
N THR A 136 26.76 7.43 -30.20
CA THR A 136 25.78 6.71 -31.03
C THR A 136 24.34 6.91 -30.51
N LEU A 137 24.15 7.04 -29.19
CA LEU A 137 22.85 7.34 -28.58
C LEU A 137 22.28 8.71 -28.99
N LEU A 138 23.11 9.60 -29.55
CA LEU A 138 22.75 10.96 -29.95
C LEU A 138 22.38 11.08 -31.45
N LEU A 139 22.46 9.99 -32.22
CA LEU A 139 22.01 9.98 -33.62
C LEU A 139 20.51 10.31 -33.70
N LYS A 140 20.09 11.03 -34.74
CA LYS A 140 18.68 11.47 -34.90
C LYS A 140 17.70 10.31 -35.01
N ASP A 141 18.13 9.23 -35.65
CA ASP A 141 17.37 8.00 -35.90
C ASP A 141 17.59 6.93 -34.83
N HIS A 142 18.36 7.20 -33.76
CA HIS A 142 18.55 6.24 -32.69
C HIS A 142 17.24 5.98 -31.95
N TRP A 143 16.84 4.72 -31.81
CA TRP A 143 15.53 4.34 -31.28
C TRP A 143 15.27 4.83 -29.84
N THR A 144 16.31 4.97 -29.02
CA THR A 144 16.18 5.47 -27.64
C THR A 144 15.94 6.98 -27.55
N GLN A 145 16.22 7.73 -28.62
CA GLN A 145 15.94 9.17 -28.70
C GLN A 145 16.60 10.01 -27.57
N TRP A 146 17.74 9.58 -27.00
CA TRP A 146 18.46 10.28 -25.92
C TRP A 146 18.89 11.70 -26.30
N ARG A 147 19.09 11.97 -27.59
CA ARG A 147 19.28 13.31 -28.14
C ARG A 147 18.29 14.34 -27.61
N ASN A 148 17.00 14.00 -27.51
CA ASN A 148 15.95 14.94 -27.08
C ASN A 148 16.17 15.43 -25.64
N TRP A 149 16.85 14.64 -24.80
CA TRP A 149 17.20 15.03 -23.45
C TRP A 149 18.29 16.10 -23.44
N VAL A 150 19.29 16.01 -24.32
CA VAL A 150 20.34 17.04 -24.45
C VAL A 150 19.72 18.38 -24.85
N GLU A 151 18.82 18.37 -25.84
CA GLU A 151 18.21 19.60 -26.36
C GLU A 151 17.33 20.32 -25.33
N LEU A 152 16.59 19.58 -24.50
CA LEU A 152 15.70 20.14 -23.46
C LEU A 152 16.46 20.44 -22.16
N TYR A 153 17.19 19.45 -21.61
CA TYR A 153 17.83 19.61 -20.32
C TYR A 153 19.06 20.49 -20.38
N GLY A 154 19.78 20.48 -21.50
CA GLY A 154 20.90 21.37 -21.74
C GLY A 154 20.49 22.84 -21.96
N ASN A 155 19.19 23.14 -22.11
CA ASN A 155 18.67 24.47 -22.36
C ASN A 155 17.60 24.87 -21.33
N GLU A 156 16.33 24.49 -21.49
CA GLU A 156 15.24 24.98 -20.65
C GLU A 156 15.42 24.59 -19.16
N PHE A 157 15.71 23.32 -18.86
CA PHE A 157 15.98 22.93 -17.45
C PHE A 157 17.30 23.51 -16.93
N TYR A 158 18.29 23.69 -17.81
CA TYR A 158 19.54 24.36 -17.47
C TYR A 158 19.29 25.80 -17.00
N ASP A 159 18.37 26.51 -17.65
CA ASP A 159 17.96 27.84 -17.22
C ASP A 159 17.17 27.79 -15.90
N MET A 160 16.19 26.87 -15.76
CA MET A 160 15.44 26.70 -14.51
C MET A 160 16.36 26.48 -13.29
N ALA A 161 17.49 25.80 -13.47
CA ALA A 161 18.45 25.52 -12.40
C ALA A 161 19.07 26.78 -11.77
N ARG A 162 19.03 27.94 -12.44
CA ARG A 162 19.48 29.21 -11.84
C ARG A 162 18.66 29.60 -10.60
N GLY A 163 17.41 29.13 -10.49
CA GLY A 163 16.53 29.42 -9.36
C GLY A 163 16.81 28.62 -8.09
N ILE A 164 17.65 27.56 -8.15
CA ILE A 164 17.90 26.66 -7.00
C ILE A 164 18.38 27.42 -5.76
N PRO A 165 19.40 28.30 -5.82
CA PRO A 165 19.91 28.93 -4.59
C PRO A 165 18.86 29.77 -3.87
N GLU A 166 17.98 30.44 -4.62
CA GLU A 166 16.90 31.25 -4.07
C GLU A 166 15.78 30.38 -3.47
N SER A 167 15.43 29.26 -4.13
CA SER A 167 14.39 28.35 -3.63
C SER A 167 14.78 27.64 -2.33
N CYS A 168 16.07 27.53 -2.03
CA CYS A 168 16.56 26.92 -0.79
C CYS A 168 16.49 27.85 0.44
N LYS A 169 16.14 29.14 0.28
CA LYS A 169 16.03 30.07 1.40
C LYS A 169 14.80 29.75 2.25
N ALA A 170 14.92 30.01 3.56
CA ALA A 170 13.80 29.87 4.48
C ALA A 170 12.61 30.75 4.04
N GLY A 171 11.43 30.15 3.90
CA GLY A 171 10.21 30.83 3.48
C GLY A 171 9.99 30.96 1.97
N ALA A 172 10.89 30.42 1.14
CA ALA A 172 10.66 30.35 -0.30
C ALA A 172 9.45 29.44 -0.62
N THR A 173 8.54 29.94 -1.45
CA THR A 173 7.33 29.21 -1.88
C THR A 173 7.30 28.94 -3.38
N ARG A 174 8.03 29.72 -4.19
CA ARG A 174 8.18 29.52 -5.63
C ARG A 174 9.21 28.43 -5.92
N SER A 175 8.94 27.62 -6.95
CA SER A 175 9.92 26.66 -7.48
C SER A 175 11.08 27.37 -8.17
N PRO A 176 12.23 26.70 -8.35
CA PRO A 176 13.34 27.23 -9.16
C PRO A 176 12.94 27.69 -10.56
N ALA A 177 12.04 26.98 -11.22
CA ALA A 177 11.54 27.38 -12.54
C ALA A 177 10.77 28.71 -12.47
N GLN A 178 9.87 28.85 -11.50
CA GLN A 178 9.10 30.07 -11.27
C GLN A 178 10.00 31.25 -10.92
N ILE A 179 11.07 31.01 -10.15
CA ILE A 179 12.06 32.02 -9.80
C ILE A 179 12.84 32.46 -11.06
N ASN A 180 13.39 31.52 -11.83
CA ASN A 180 14.21 31.86 -13.00
C ASN A 180 13.41 32.55 -14.11
N TYR A 181 12.18 32.11 -14.36
CA TYR A 181 11.32 32.70 -15.39
C TYR A 181 10.47 33.87 -14.90
N ASP A 182 10.57 34.21 -13.61
CA ASP A 182 9.76 35.21 -12.91
C ASP A 182 8.27 35.10 -13.25
N THR A 183 7.69 33.96 -12.90
CA THR A 183 6.28 33.63 -13.17
C THR A 183 5.64 32.91 -11.98
N ASP A 184 4.33 33.05 -11.84
CA ASP A 184 3.52 32.25 -10.91
C ASP A 184 2.85 31.05 -11.59
N GLU A 185 2.96 30.94 -12.91
CA GLU A 185 2.48 29.78 -13.67
C GLU A 185 3.20 28.50 -13.23
N SER A 186 2.52 27.36 -13.35
CA SER A 186 3.21 26.07 -13.26
C SER A 186 4.14 25.89 -14.46
N MET A 187 5.15 25.02 -14.33
CA MET A 187 6.08 24.73 -15.44
C MET A 187 5.34 24.30 -16.72
N PHE A 188 4.29 23.48 -16.60
CA PHE A 188 3.48 23.03 -17.74
C PHE A 188 2.72 24.16 -18.43
N GLN A 189 2.12 25.06 -17.65
CA GLN A 189 1.42 26.24 -18.19
C GLN A 189 2.40 27.15 -18.91
N TYR A 190 3.55 27.44 -18.26
CA TYR A 190 4.59 28.26 -18.85
C TYR A 190 5.13 27.64 -20.16
N PHE A 191 5.44 26.34 -20.16
CA PHE A 191 5.93 25.64 -21.36
C PHE A 191 4.90 25.64 -22.49
N THR A 192 3.60 25.60 -22.16
CA THR A 192 2.53 25.71 -23.16
C THR A 192 2.52 27.10 -23.79
N THR A 193 2.54 28.15 -22.97
CA THR A 193 2.58 29.56 -23.42
C THR A 193 3.83 29.86 -24.26
N ARG A 194 4.97 29.24 -23.94
CA ARG A 194 6.24 29.40 -24.67
C ARG A 194 6.36 28.51 -25.93
N GLY A 195 5.44 27.58 -26.14
CA GLY A 195 5.50 26.62 -27.25
C GLY A 195 6.52 25.49 -27.05
N TRP A 196 6.99 25.27 -25.81
CA TRP A 196 7.98 24.25 -25.46
C TRP A 196 7.36 22.92 -25.03
N ILE A 197 6.05 22.88 -24.78
CA ILE A 197 5.37 21.68 -24.27
C ILE A 197 5.51 20.46 -25.19
N GLN A 198 5.53 20.66 -26.51
CA GLN A 198 5.72 19.56 -27.47
C GLN A 198 7.13 18.96 -27.37
N LYS A 199 8.16 19.81 -27.21
CA LYS A 199 9.54 19.38 -26.99
C LYS A 199 9.65 18.58 -25.69
N PHE A 200 9.01 19.07 -24.63
CA PHE A 200 8.94 18.37 -23.34
C PHE A 200 8.30 16.98 -23.45
N HIS A 201 7.11 16.87 -24.06
CA HIS A 201 6.44 15.58 -24.27
C HIS A 201 7.29 14.62 -25.11
N LYS A 202 7.93 15.11 -26.18
CA LYS A 202 8.82 14.31 -27.03
C LYS A 202 10.01 13.76 -26.25
N THR A 203 10.64 14.58 -25.39
CA THR A 203 11.77 14.15 -24.55
C THR A 203 11.36 13.05 -23.58
N LEU A 204 10.24 13.21 -22.88
CA LEU A 204 9.73 12.19 -21.95
C LEU A 204 9.33 10.89 -22.68
N GLY A 205 8.70 10.99 -23.84
CA GLY A 205 8.35 9.85 -24.68
C GLY A 205 9.58 9.03 -25.09
N GLY A 206 10.67 9.68 -25.49
CA GLY A 206 11.94 9.02 -25.79
C GLY A 206 12.53 8.27 -24.58
N GLY A 207 12.47 8.88 -23.40
CA GLY A 207 12.88 8.24 -22.15
C GLY A 207 12.03 7.01 -21.81
N ALA A 208 10.72 7.06 -22.06
CA ALA A 208 9.83 5.91 -21.84
C ALA A 208 10.19 4.73 -22.75
N ILE A 209 10.50 4.99 -24.03
CA ILE A 209 10.95 3.98 -25.00
C ILE A 209 12.28 3.36 -24.55
N ALA A 210 13.28 4.19 -24.23
CA ALA A 210 14.62 3.74 -23.87
C ALA A 210 14.65 2.80 -22.66
N GLN A 211 13.73 2.97 -21.71
CA GLN A 211 13.67 2.25 -20.45
C GLN A 211 12.73 1.03 -20.49
N ALA A 212 11.87 0.94 -21.51
CA ALA A 212 10.87 -0.12 -21.64
C ALA A 212 11.44 -1.55 -21.57
N PRO A 213 12.57 -1.89 -22.24
CA PRO A 213 13.07 -3.26 -22.22
C PRO A 213 13.41 -3.76 -20.81
N GLY A 214 14.02 -2.91 -19.98
CA GLY A 214 14.33 -3.24 -18.58
C GLY A 214 13.10 -3.42 -17.72
N ILE A 215 12.11 -2.53 -17.90
CA ILE A 215 10.83 -2.59 -17.18
C ILE A 215 10.10 -3.90 -17.48
N LEU A 216 10.01 -4.29 -18.76
CA LEU A 216 9.30 -5.51 -19.19
C LEU A 216 10.01 -6.79 -18.75
N ARG A 217 11.33 -6.78 -18.67
CA ARG A 217 12.10 -8.00 -18.40
C ARG A 217 12.33 -8.28 -16.91
N ASP A 218 12.64 -7.26 -16.11
CA ASP A 218 13.25 -7.48 -14.80
C ASP A 218 12.25 -7.55 -13.64
N TYR A 219 11.01 -7.07 -13.82
CA TYR A 219 9.91 -7.35 -12.90
C TYR A 219 9.17 -8.63 -13.35
N PRO A 220 8.74 -9.52 -12.42
CA PRO A 220 8.11 -10.80 -12.76
C PRO A 220 6.65 -10.64 -13.20
N TRP A 221 6.40 -9.94 -14.32
CA TRP A 221 5.06 -9.73 -14.89
C TRP A 221 4.32 -11.04 -15.21
N HIS A 222 5.04 -12.13 -15.46
CA HIS A 222 4.47 -13.45 -15.69
C HIS A 222 3.63 -13.98 -14.51
N GLU A 223 3.89 -13.53 -13.27
CA GLU A 223 3.10 -13.91 -12.09
C GLU A 223 1.67 -13.35 -12.12
N ILE A 224 1.41 -12.37 -12.99
CA ILE A 224 0.13 -11.67 -13.13
C ILE A 224 -0.34 -11.61 -14.59
N ALA A 225 0.25 -12.43 -15.48
CA ALA A 225 0.02 -12.37 -16.92
C ALA A 225 -1.42 -12.70 -17.34
N ASP A 226 -2.19 -13.40 -16.51
CA ASP A 226 -3.57 -13.80 -16.80
C ASP A 226 -4.60 -12.88 -16.09
N SER A 227 -4.14 -11.75 -15.54
CA SER A 227 -4.95 -10.81 -14.78
C SER A 227 -5.18 -9.49 -15.53
N THR A 228 -6.06 -8.65 -14.98
CA THR A 228 -6.23 -7.28 -15.45
C THR A 228 -5.44 -6.32 -14.56
N ILE A 229 -4.56 -5.54 -15.18
CA ILE A 229 -3.76 -4.52 -14.48
C ILE A 229 -4.37 -3.13 -14.69
N LEU A 230 -4.62 -2.39 -13.60
CA LEU A 230 -5.01 -0.98 -13.65
C LEU A 230 -3.76 -0.10 -13.51
N ASP A 231 -3.42 0.65 -14.56
CA ASP A 231 -2.38 1.69 -14.54
C ASP A 231 -3.01 3.02 -14.12
N ILE A 232 -2.69 3.46 -12.89
CA ILE A 232 -3.20 4.71 -12.32
C ILE A 232 -2.24 5.83 -12.68
N GLY A 233 -2.76 6.89 -13.31
CA GLY A 233 -1.91 7.92 -13.90
C GLY A 233 -1.15 7.36 -15.12
N GLY A 234 -1.74 6.41 -15.85
CA GLY A 234 -1.10 5.71 -16.96
C GLY A 234 -0.83 6.56 -18.20
N GLY A 235 -1.16 7.85 -18.15
CA GLY A 235 -0.98 8.79 -19.25
C GLY A 235 -1.70 8.33 -20.52
N SER A 236 -1.03 8.46 -21.65
CA SER A 236 -1.55 8.07 -22.96
C SER A 236 -1.52 6.55 -23.23
N GLY A 237 -1.16 5.73 -22.23
CA GLY A 237 -1.27 4.27 -22.28
C GLY A 237 -0.03 3.50 -22.73
N GLY A 238 1.13 4.15 -22.89
CA GLY A 238 2.33 3.51 -23.42
C GLY A 238 2.84 2.32 -22.58
N LEU A 239 2.76 2.38 -21.24
CA LEU A 239 3.17 1.25 -20.38
C LEU A 239 2.23 0.05 -20.56
N ILE A 240 0.92 0.28 -20.48
CA ILE A 240 -0.09 -0.75 -20.72
C ILE A 240 0.09 -1.37 -22.10
N ALA A 241 0.22 -0.58 -23.16
CA ALA A 241 0.41 -1.10 -24.51
C ALA A 241 1.62 -2.05 -24.62
N LEU A 242 2.75 -1.69 -23.99
CA LEU A 242 3.94 -2.53 -23.95
C LEU A 242 3.72 -3.85 -23.19
N LEU A 243 3.09 -3.79 -22.01
CA LEU A 243 2.77 -4.98 -21.23
C LEU A 243 1.82 -5.93 -21.97
N LEU A 244 0.80 -5.38 -22.63
CA LEU A 244 -0.17 -6.15 -23.41
C LEU A 244 0.46 -6.80 -24.66
N ARG A 245 1.45 -6.14 -25.27
CA ARG A 245 2.22 -6.71 -26.39
C ARG A 245 3.07 -7.90 -25.95
N GLU A 246 3.67 -7.84 -24.77
CA GLU A 246 4.51 -8.91 -24.22
C GLU A 246 3.65 -10.07 -23.67
N HIS A 247 2.58 -9.77 -22.95
CA HIS A 247 1.72 -10.74 -22.27
C HIS A 247 0.33 -10.81 -22.91
N LYS A 248 0.16 -11.75 -23.85
CA LYS A 248 -1.06 -11.85 -24.69
C LYS A 248 -2.36 -12.16 -23.94
N GLN A 249 -2.27 -12.76 -22.75
CA GLN A 249 -3.44 -13.04 -21.90
C GLN A 249 -3.77 -11.89 -20.95
N MET A 250 -2.84 -10.94 -20.78
CA MET A 250 -3.02 -9.82 -19.87
C MET A 250 -4.05 -8.87 -20.44
N ARG A 251 -4.88 -8.31 -19.57
CA ARG A 251 -5.78 -7.21 -19.91
C ARG A 251 -5.34 -5.94 -19.19
N GLY A 252 -5.63 -4.79 -19.80
CA GLY A 252 -5.20 -3.50 -19.30
C GLY A 252 -6.37 -2.58 -19.00
N ALA A 253 -6.26 -1.79 -17.95
CA ALA A 253 -7.11 -0.64 -17.70
C ALA A 253 -6.25 0.58 -17.35
N ILE A 254 -6.78 1.77 -17.59
CA ILE A 254 -6.11 3.04 -17.24
C ILE A 254 -7.07 3.90 -16.44
N LEU A 255 -6.58 4.53 -15.37
CA LEU A 255 -7.27 5.60 -14.65
C LEU A 255 -6.53 6.92 -14.84
N GLU A 256 -7.17 7.91 -15.44
CA GLU A 256 -6.60 9.23 -15.72
C GLU A 256 -7.65 10.35 -15.74
N VAL A 257 -7.18 11.60 -15.78
CA VAL A 257 -8.03 12.79 -15.95
C VAL A 257 -8.65 12.86 -17.34
N PRO A 258 -9.77 13.59 -17.54
CA PRO A 258 -10.58 13.50 -18.76
C PRO A 258 -9.79 13.69 -20.07
N HIS A 259 -9.01 14.77 -20.17
CA HIS A 259 -8.28 15.11 -21.39
C HIS A 259 -7.17 14.11 -21.75
N VAL A 260 -6.60 13.41 -20.76
CA VAL A 260 -5.58 12.39 -20.97
C VAL A 260 -6.23 11.08 -21.43
N ILE A 261 -7.38 10.72 -20.87
CA ILE A 261 -8.17 9.57 -21.32
C ILE A 261 -8.61 9.72 -22.78
N ASP A 262 -8.97 10.93 -23.22
CA ASP A 262 -9.30 11.15 -24.63
C ASP A 262 -8.10 10.91 -25.55
N GLN A 263 -6.89 11.29 -25.13
CA GLN A 263 -5.65 10.96 -25.85
C GLN A 263 -5.37 9.44 -25.84
N ALA A 264 -5.57 8.77 -24.71
CA ALA A 264 -5.39 7.33 -24.60
C ALA A 264 -6.37 6.58 -25.54
N LYS A 265 -7.64 7.01 -25.61
CA LYS A 265 -8.62 6.47 -26.56
C LYS A 265 -8.16 6.62 -28.01
N ALA A 266 -7.69 7.80 -28.40
CA ALA A 266 -7.16 8.02 -29.74
C ALA A 266 -5.99 7.07 -30.05
N ASN A 267 -5.07 6.89 -29.09
CA ASN A 267 -3.93 5.99 -29.28
C ASN A 267 -4.31 4.51 -29.38
N PHE A 268 -5.25 4.04 -28.57
CA PHE A 268 -5.67 2.64 -28.58
C PHE A 268 -6.67 2.29 -29.68
N TYR A 269 -7.55 3.20 -30.11
CA TYR A 269 -8.59 2.85 -31.08
C TYR A 269 -8.30 3.32 -32.50
N GLU A 270 -7.48 4.35 -32.67
CA GLU A 270 -7.20 4.97 -33.96
C GLU A 270 -5.69 5.14 -34.24
N GLY A 271 -4.85 4.87 -33.24
CA GLY A 271 -3.44 5.26 -33.23
C GLY A 271 -2.46 4.09 -33.09
N GLU A 272 -1.31 4.41 -32.50
CA GLU A 272 -0.14 3.52 -32.45
C GLU A 272 -0.29 2.28 -31.55
N TYR A 273 -1.36 2.16 -30.77
CA TYR A 273 -1.65 1.01 -29.89
C TYR A 273 -2.88 0.20 -30.33
N ALA A 274 -3.37 0.44 -31.55
CA ALA A 274 -4.52 -0.27 -32.12
C ALA A 274 -4.35 -1.80 -32.18
N ASP A 275 -3.11 -2.29 -32.25
CA ASP A 275 -2.76 -3.71 -32.26
C ASP A 275 -3.11 -4.44 -30.95
N VAL A 276 -3.23 -3.73 -29.83
CA VAL A 276 -3.57 -4.29 -28.51
C VAL A 276 -4.88 -3.77 -27.94
N ALA A 277 -5.64 -3.01 -28.71
CA ALA A 277 -6.91 -2.40 -28.30
C ALA A 277 -7.90 -3.41 -27.71
N ALA A 278 -7.96 -4.62 -28.27
CA ALA A 278 -8.86 -5.70 -27.83
C ALA A 278 -8.53 -6.24 -26.42
N GLN A 279 -7.31 -6.03 -25.94
CA GLN A 279 -6.90 -6.40 -24.58
C GLN A 279 -7.15 -5.28 -23.56
N VAL A 280 -7.50 -4.06 -24.00
CA VAL A 280 -7.86 -2.95 -23.11
C VAL A 280 -9.30 -3.14 -22.64
N GLU A 281 -9.47 -3.34 -21.34
CA GLU A 281 -10.78 -3.54 -20.72
C GLU A 281 -11.49 -2.20 -20.47
N ASN A 282 -10.78 -1.23 -19.87
CA ASN A 282 -11.39 0.05 -19.49
C ASN A 282 -10.41 1.22 -19.60
N LEU A 283 -10.91 2.36 -20.07
CA LEU A 283 -10.26 3.67 -19.99
C LEU A 283 -11.13 4.58 -19.11
N ILE A 284 -10.69 4.76 -17.87
CA ILE A 284 -11.50 5.27 -16.77
C ILE A 284 -11.12 6.73 -16.48
N ILE A 285 -12.12 7.60 -16.51
CA ILE A 285 -11.96 8.99 -16.05
C ILE A 285 -12.09 9.03 -14.53
N GLY A 286 -11.10 9.58 -13.84
CA GLY A 286 -11.21 9.78 -12.39
C GLY A 286 -10.03 10.52 -11.76
N ASP A 287 -10.10 10.63 -10.43
CA ASP A 287 -9.12 11.32 -9.59
C ASP A 287 -8.71 10.38 -8.46
N PHE A 288 -7.47 9.90 -8.51
CA PHE A 288 -6.92 8.97 -7.54
C PHE A 288 -6.77 9.56 -6.13
N PHE A 289 -6.86 10.88 -5.96
CA PHE A 289 -6.95 11.51 -4.64
C PHE A 289 -8.33 11.34 -4.00
N ARG A 290 -9.35 10.98 -4.78
CA ARG A 290 -10.73 10.79 -4.31
C ARG A 290 -11.12 9.34 -4.26
N GLN A 291 -11.00 8.63 -5.39
CA GLN A 291 -11.47 7.26 -5.50
C GLN A 291 -10.67 6.50 -6.57
N VAL A 292 -10.41 5.22 -6.28
CA VAL A 292 -9.76 4.28 -7.20
C VAL A 292 -10.73 3.11 -7.45
N PRO A 293 -10.97 2.72 -8.72
CA PRO A 293 -11.79 1.55 -9.06
C PRO A 293 -11.20 0.23 -8.52
N GLN A 294 -12.05 -0.75 -8.22
CA GLN A 294 -11.62 -2.01 -7.62
C GLN A 294 -11.00 -3.00 -8.62
N TYR A 295 -9.69 -3.23 -8.48
CA TYR A 295 -8.89 -4.24 -9.18
C TYR A 295 -8.05 -5.07 -8.19
N GLU A 296 -7.51 -6.20 -8.66
CA GLU A 296 -6.56 -7.02 -7.88
C GLU A 296 -5.13 -6.48 -8.01
N VAL A 297 -4.73 -6.05 -9.22
CA VAL A 297 -3.39 -5.57 -9.52
C VAL A 297 -3.43 -4.14 -10.01
N TYR A 298 -2.60 -3.29 -9.39
CA TYR A 298 -2.41 -1.90 -9.79
C TYR A 298 -0.95 -1.66 -10.17
N THR A 299 -0.73 -0.72 -11.08
CA THR A 299 0.57 -0.10 -11.28
C THR A 299 0.45 1.41 -11.38
N MET A 300 1.55 2.10 -11.12
CA MET A 300 1.67 3.55 -11.25
C MET A 300 3.13 3.87 -11.57
N LYS A 301 3.36 4.69 -12.59
CA LYS A 301 4.70 5.04 -13.05
C LYS A 301 4.89 6.55 -13.04
N TRP A 302 5.99 7.02 -12.43
CA TRP A 302 6.38 8.45 -12.42
C TRP A 302 5.23 9.39 -12.02
N CYS A 303 4.57 9.11 -10.90
CA CYS A 303 3.40 9.87 -10.44
C CYS A 303 3.53 10.32 -8.98
N LEU A 304 3.84 9.40 -8.06
CA LEU A 304 3.98 9.68 -6.63
C LEU A 304 5.18 10.59 -6.33
N HIS A 305 6.22 10.60 -7.16
CA HIS A 305 7.35 11.52 -7.04
C HIS A 305 6.99 13.00 -7.27
N ASN A 306 5.83 13.29 -7.88
CA ASN A 306 5.34 14.66 -8.08
C ASN A 306 4.78 15.29 -6.80
N TRP A 307 4.63 14.51 -5.73
CA TRP A 307 3.87 14.89 -4.54
C TRP A 307 4.66 14.68 -3.26
N ASP A 308 4.31 15.44 -2.23
CA ASP A 308 4.79 15.24 -0.88
C ASP A 308 4.23 13.96 -0.22
N ASP A 309 4.77 13.61 0.95
CA ASP A 309 4.40 12.39 1.66
C ASP A 309 2.95 12.38 2.16
N GLU A 310 2.36 13.54 2.50
CA GLU A 310 0.97 13.60 2.95
C GLU A 310 0.00 13.29 1.80
N LYS A 311 0.28 13.81 0.61
CA LYS A 311 -0.47 13.48 -0.61
C LYS A 311 -0.26 12.03 -1.02
N VAL A 312 0.97 11.51 -0.97
CA VAL A 312 1.23 10.10 -1.27
C VAL A 312 0.48 9.18 -0.31
N LYS A 313 0.40 9.50 0.98
CA LYS A 313 -0.41 8.71 1.94
C LYS A 313 -1.89 8.62 1.55
N VAL A 314 -2.47 9.71 1.05
CA VAL A 314 -3.86 9.72 0.56
C VAL A 314 -4.01 8.75 -0.61
N VAL A 315 -3.11 8.81 -1.59
CA VAL A 315 -3.15 7.91 -2.77
C VAL A 315 -2.99 6.45 -2.35
N LEU A 316 -1.98 6.14 -1.54
CA LEU A 316 -1.75 4.77 -1.05
C LEU A 316 -2.94 4.23 -0.25
N SER A 317 -3.58 5.08 0.56
CA SER A 317 -4.77 4.70 1.34
C SER A 317 -5.98 4.43 0.45
N ASN A 318 -6.20 5.25 -0.59
CA ASN A 318 -7.30 5.06 -1.54
C ASN A 318 -7.13 3.76 -2.32
N ILE A 319 -5.92 3.48 -2.81
CA ILE A 319 -5.61 2.21 -3.50
C ILE A 319 -5.76 1.04 -2.51
N ARG A 320 -5.34 1.21 -1.24
CA ARG A 320 -5.50 0.17 -0.21
C ARG A 320 -6.96 -0.17 0.05
N GLN A 321 -7.84 0.82 0.04
CA GLN A 321 -9.28 0.60 0.21
C GLN A 321 -9.93 -0.03 -1.03
N ALA A 322 -9.40 0.25 -2.22
CA ALA A 322 -9.94 -0.24 -3.48
C ALA A 322 -9.46 -1.65 -3.86
N ILE A 323 -8.25 -2.06 -3.46
CA ILE A 323 -7.68 -3.34 -3.86
C ILE A 323 -8.53 -4.53 -3.39
N LYS A 324 -8.83 -5.45 -4.32
CA LYS A 324 -9.54 -6.70 -4.02
C LYS A 324 -8.60 -7.67 -3.32
N LYS A 325 -9.11 -8.46 -2.38
CA LYS A 325 -8.34 -9.53 -1.73
C LYS A 325 -8.22 -10.73 -2.69
N SER A 326 -6.99 -11.08 -3.06
CA SER A 326 -6.66 -12.17 -3.98
C SER A 326 -5.19 -12.59 -3.77
N PRO A 327 -4.79 -13.83 -4.08
CA PRO A 327 -3.38 -14.26 -3.96
C PRO A 327 -2.40 -13.44 -4.82
N ILE A 328 -2.89 -12.81 -5.89
CA ILE A 328 -2.07 -11.99 -6.79
C ILE A 328 -2.07 -10.50 -6.41
N SER A 329 -2.87 -10.09 -5.43
CA SER A 329 -3.12 -8.68 -5.12
C SER A 329 -1.84 -7.94 -4.76
N ARG A 330 -1.51 -6.93 -5.56
CA ARG A 330 -0.30 -6.13 -5.38
C ARG A 330 -0.43 -4.75 -6.03
N PHE A 331 0.36 -3.81 -5.52
CA PHE A 331 0.57 -2.52 -6.15
C PHE A 331 2.04 -2.38 -6.56
N ILE A 332 2.26 -2.13 -7.86
CA ILE A 332 3.58 -2.08 -8.49
C ILE A 332 3.90 -0.63 -8.83
N ILE A 333 4.76 0.01 -8.04
CA ILE A 333 5.16 1.40 -8.27
C ILE A 333 6.46 1.42 -9.07
N LEU A 334 6.46 2.09 -10.21
CA LEU A 334 7.62 2.29 -11.07
C LEU A 334 8.18 3.70 -10.85
N GLU A 335 9.05 3.83 -9.85
CA GLU A 335 9.71 5.09 -9.48
C GLU A 335 11.16 4.89 -9.11
N SER A 336 11.93 5.98 -9.14
CA SER A 336 13.30 5.95 -8.69
C SER A 336 13.37 5.74 -7.17
N VAL A 337 14.45 5.06 -6.74
CA VAL A 337 14.74 4.82 -5.34
C VAL A 337 16.10 5.45 -5.05
N MET A 338 16.14 6.39 -4.11
CA MET A 338 17.38 7.06 -3.76
C MET A 338 18.43 6.07 -3.24
N THR A 339 19.59 6.10 -3.89
CA THR A 339 20.79 5.35 -3.53
C THR A 339 22.02 6.24 -3.56
N GLU A 340 23.00 5.89 -2.73
CA GLU A 340 24.28 6.56 -2.66
C GLU A 340 25.20 6.14 -3.82
N GLY A 341 26.38 6.74 -3.89
CA GLY A 341 27.41 6.35 -4.86
C GLY A 341 27.24 6.95 -6.26
N HIS A 342 28.16 6.62 -7.14
CA HIS A 342 28.20 7.09 -8.53
C HIS A 342 27.01 6.56 -9.32
N MET A 343 26.65 5.29 -9.14
CA MET A 343 25.55 4.64 -9.86
C MET A 343 24.18 5.15 -9.42
N GLY A 344 24.04 5.64 -8.17
CA GLY A 344 22.82 6.28 -7.67
C GLY A 344 22.56 7.72 -8.15
N ARG A 345 23.45 8.31 -8.96
CA ARG A 345 23.38 9.74 -9.34
C ARG A 345 22.10 10.14 -10.08
N MET A 346 21.52 9.22 -10.85
CA MET A 346 20.32 9.52 -11.63
C MET A 346 19.11 9.79 -10.73
N ALA A 347 18.97 9.07 -9.63
CA ALA A 347 17.93 9.34 -8.63
C ALA A 347 18.08 10.74 -8.02
N ARG A 348 19.32 11.16 -7.73
CA ARG A 348 19.60 12.50 -7.16
C ARG A 348 19.34 13.61 -8.17
N PHE A 349 19.66 13.40 -9.46
CA PHE A 349 19.28 14.35 -10.50
C PHE A 349 17.77 14.38 -10.73
N GLY A 350 17.09 13.24 -10.65
CA GLY A 350 15.63 13.16 -10.65
C GLY A 350 15.01 14.00 -9.54
N ASP A 351 15.51 13.85 -8.31
CA ASP A 351 15.06 14.60 -7.13
C ASP A 351 15.16 16.12 -7.33
N LEU A 352 16.34 16.59 -7.75
CA LEU A 352 16.53 18.00 -8.09
C LEU A 352 15.58 18.44 -9.20
N ASN A 353 15.37 17.63 -10.24
CA ASN A 353 14.44 17.98 -11.31
C ASN A 353 12.99 18.06 -10.84
N MET A 354 12.56 17.22 -9.90
CA MET A 354 11.22 17.30 -9.31
C MET A 354 11.06 18.56 -8.47
N MET A 355 12.08 18.92 -7.69
CA MET A 355 12.14 20.20 -6.98
C MET A 355 12.10 21.40 -7.96
N LEU A 356 12.86 21.36 -9.05
CA LEU A 356 12.90 22.40 -10.08
C LEU A 356 11.53 22.64 -10.71
N ALA A 357 10.84 21.54 -11.04
CA ALA A 357 9.69 21.54 -11.93
C ALA A 357 8.34 21.69 -11.22
N VAL A 358 8.09 20.85 -10.21
CA VAL A 358 6.73 20.64 -9.65
C VAL A 358 6.70 20.62 -8.12
N GLY A 359 7.85 20.79 -7.45
CA GLY A 359 7.96 20.72 -5.99
C GLY A 359 7.83 19.31 -5.42
N GLY A 360 8.03 18.29 -6.27
CA GLY A 360 8.05 16.88 -5.89
C GLY A 360 9.39 16.44 -5.30
N GLN A 361 9.51 15.15 -4.99
CA GLN A 361 10.71 14.56 -4.41
C GLN A 361 10.85 13.07 -4.79
N GLU A 362 12.09 12.61 -4.92
CA GLU A 362 12.42 11.19 -4.95
C GLU A 362 12.56 10.64 -3.53
N ARG A 363 12.43 9.32 -3.37
CA ARG A 363 12.35 8.70 -2.04
C ARG A 363 13.37 7.60 -1.84
N SER A 364 13.89 7.51 -0.62
CA SER A 364 14.72 6.38 -0.21
C SER A 364 13.89 5.12 0.03
N LYS A 365 14.55 3.96 0.06
CA LYS A 365 13.90 2.69 0.48
C LYS A 365 13.27 2.79 1.87
N VAL A 366 13.87 3.55 2.78
CA VAL A 366 13.35 3.73 4.14
C VAL A 366 12.06 4.53 4.11
N SER A 367 12.03 5.64 3.35
CA SER A 367 10.86 6.48 3.15
C SER A 367 9.69 5.68 2.55
N TRP A 368 9.96 4.91 1.49
CA TRP A 368 8.94 4.03 0.87
C TRP A 368 8.37 3.01 1.86
N ARG A 369 9.20 2.37 2.68
CA ARG A 369 8.74 1.41 3.68
C ARG A 369 7.86 2.06 4.75
N GLN A 370 8.21 3.28 5.19
CA GLN A 370 7.42 4.02 6.18
C GLN A 370 6.06 4.41 5.61
N LEU A 371 6.01 4.94 4.38
CA LEU A 371 4.77 5.27 3.69
C LEU A 371 3.86 4.05 3.53
N ALA A 372 4.40 2.94 3.02
CA ALA A 372 3.68 1.69 2.87
C ALA A 372 3.07 1.22 4.20
N LYS A 373 3.89 1.10 5.26
CA LYS A 373 3.43 0.64 6.58
C LYS A 373 2.34 1.52 7.16
N SER A 374 2.48 2.84 7.04
CA SER A 374 1.51 3.80 7.56
C SER A 374 0.14 3.78 6.86
N THR A 375 0.05 3.10 5.71
CA THR A 375 -1.14 3.08 4.85
C THR A 375 -1.65 1.65 4.59
N GLY A 376 -1.27 0.68 5.42
CA GLY A 376 -1.79 -0.69 5.36
C GLY A 376 -1.14 -1.57 4.29
N TRP A 377 0.05 -1.22 3.83
CA TRP A 377 0.86 -2.00 2.88
C TRP A 377 2.14 -2.53 3.51
N GLU A 378 2.62 -3.64 2.97
CA GLU A 378 3.95 -4.17 3.20
C GLU A 378 4.80 -3.96 1.94
N LEU A 379 5.97 -3.34 2.09
CA LEU A 379 6.97 -3.32 1.01
C LEU A 379 7.67 -4.67 0.94
N LYS A 380 7.25 -5.51 -0.01
CA LYS A 380 7.78 -6.87 -0.20
C LYS A 380 9.17 -6.85 -0.83
N LYS A 381 9.32 -6.14 -1.94
CA LYS A 381 10.61 -6.09 -2.66
C LYS A 381 10.74 -4.86 -3.56
N ILE A 382 11.99 -4.44 -3.78
CA ILE A 382 12.36 -3.46 -4.80
C ILE A 382 13.21 -4.19 -5.84
N TYR A 383 12.81 -4.11 -7.09
CA TYR A 383 13.49 -4.71 -8.24
C TYR A 383 14.23 -3.60 -8.99
N PRO A 384 15.57 -3.62 -9.03
CA PRO A 384 16.33 -2.80 -9.96
C PRO A 384 15.99 -3.20 -11.39
N LEU A 385 15.82 -2.22 -12.27
CA LEU A 385 15.43 -2.44 -13.67
C LEU A 385 16.59 -2.02 -14.58
N THR A 386 17.09 -2.96 -15.37
CA THR A 386 18.30 -2.80 -16.18
C THR A 386 18.08 -1.75 -17.26
N ASN A 387 19.02 -0.81 -17.40
CA ASN A 387 18.92 0.32 -18.33
C ASN A 387 17.64 1.18 -18.13
N ALA A 388 17.04 1.11 -16.94
CA ALA A 388 15.93 1.97 -16.55
C ALA A 388 16.31 2.77 -15.30
N TRP A 389 15.81 4.00 -15.21
CA TRP A 389 15.96 4.83 -14.02
C TRP A 389 15.03 4.44 -12.87
N PRO A 390 13.75 4.07 -13.10
CA PRO A 390 12.91 3.60 -12.00
C PRO A 390 13.32 2.19 -11.57
N CYS A 391 12.98 1.87 -10.33
CA CYS A 391 12.87 0.50 -9.84
C CYS A 391 11.38 0.10 -9.85
N ALA A 392 11.09 -1.19 -9.82
CA ALA A 392 9.74 -1.68 -9.48
C ALA A 392 9.66 -1.93 -7.97
N ILE A 393 8.85 -1.16 -7.27
CA ILE A 393 8.59 -1.26 -5.84
C ILE A 393 7.28 -2.02 -5.67
N GLU A 394 7.37 -3.25 -5.15
CA GLU A 394 6.22 -4.13 -4.97
C GLU A 394 5.66 -3.98 -3.55
N LEU A 395 4.43 -3.46 -3.47
CA LEU A 395 3.66 -3.36 -2.24
C LEU A 395 2.58 -4.45 -2.19
N MET A 396 2.54 -5.19 -1.09
CA MET A 396 1.52 -6.18 -0.80
C MET A 396 0.51 -5.61 0.21
N PRO A 397 -0.80 -5.77 0.00
CA PRO A 397 -1.78 -5.32 0.97
C PRO A 397 -1.69 -6.16 2.24
N ILE A 398 -1.63 -5.51 3.41
CA ILE A 398 -1.70 -6.20 4.71
C ILE A 398 -3.17 -6.44 5.02
N TRP A 399 -3.63 -7.68 4.89
CA TRP A 399 -4.96 -8.10 5.34
C TRP A 399 -4.85 -8.45 6.83
N SER A 400 -5.41 -7.64 7.72
CA SER A 400 -5.56 -8.05 9.11
C SER A 400 -6.83 -8.90 9.21
N ASP A 401 -6.68 -10.20 9.03
CA ASP A 401 -7.79 -11.14 9.24
C ASP A 401 -8.05 -11.40 10.75
N SER A 402 -7.27 -10.77 11.61
CA SER A 402 -7.42 -10.82 13.07
C SER A 402 -6.92 -9.54 13.76
N VAL A 403 -7.42 -9.32 14.97
CA VAL A 403 -6.97 -8.27 15.89
C VAL A 403 -6.58 -8.89 17.23
N THR A 404 -5.66 -8.25 17.95
CA THR A 404 -5.32 -8.68 19.31
C THR A 404 -6.16 -7.91 20.33
N ALA A 405 -6.81 -8.63 21.25
CA ALA A 405 -7.63 -8.05 22.32
C ALA A 405 -7.14 -8.50 23.70
N GLN A 406 -7.28 -7.63 24.70
CA GLN A 406 -7.05 -7.96 26.11
C GLN A 406 -8.40 -8.26 26.75
N VAL A 407 -8.56 -9.46 27.30
CA VAL A 407 -9.82 -9.94 27.91
C VAL A 407 -9.56 -10.63 29.24
N LYS A 408 -10.57 -10.63 30.13
CA LYS A 408 -10.50 -11.25 31.45
C LYS A 408 -11.11 -12.65 31.47
N PHE A 409 -10.35 -13.63 31.93
CA PHE A 409 -10.80 -15.00 32.18
C PHE A 409 -10.78 -15.35 33.67
N LEU A 410 -11.54 -16.36 34.07
CA LEU A 410 -11.44 -16.98 35.39
C LEU A 410 -10.01 -17.53 35.58
N GLU A 411 -9.42 -17.32 36.76
CA GLU A 411 -8.19 -18.02 37.17
C GLU A 411 -8.35 -19.55 36.99
N PRO A 412 -7.28 -20.32 36.71
CA PRO A 412 -7.35 -21.78 36.67
C PRO A 412 -8.14 -22.34 37.87
N TRP A 413 -9.27 -22.98 37.60
CA TRP A 413 -10.25 -23.28 38.63
C TRP A 413 -10.09 -24.69 39.21
N ASN A 414 -10.18 -24.79 40.53
CA ASN A 414 -10.20 -26.06 41.24
C ASN A 414 -11.60 -26.35 41.73
N ALA A 415 -12.25 -27.37 41.15
CA ALA A 415 -13.61 -27.76 41.48
C ALA A 415 -13.82 -28.10 42.97
N SER A 416 -12.76 -28.46 43.72
CA SER A 416 -12.86 -28.69 45.17
C SER A 416 -13.19 -27.42 45.98
N LYS A 417 -13.02 -26.22 45.41
CA LYS A 417 -13.45 -24.94 45.99
C LYS A 417 -14.97 -24.72 45.91
N GLY A 418 -15.70 -25.61 45.23
CA GLY A 418 -17.10 -25.38 44.83
C GLY A 418 -17.20 -24.48 43.60
N ASN A 419 -18.40 -23.95 43.36
CA ASN A 419 -18.64 -23.03 42.25
C ASN A 419 -17.93 -21.68 42.48
N PRO A 420 -17.38 -21.05 41.43
CA PRO A 420 -17.11 -19.61 41.45
C PRO A 420 -18.38 -18.85 41.85
N PHE A 421 -18.27 -17.76 42.59
CA PHE A 421 -19.42 -16.89 42.85
C PHE A 421 -19.08 -15.41 42.74
N VAL A 422 -20.08 -14.61 42.36
CA VAL A 422 -20.06 -13.16 42.42
C VAL A 422 -21.24 -12.67 43.26
N ARG A 423 -20.93 -11.84 44.25
CA ARG A 423 -21.89 -11.30 45.23
C ARG A 423 -22.19 -9.84 44.94
N ILE A 424 -23.45 -9.56 44.68
CA ILE A 424 -23.98 -8.22 44.51
C ILE A 424 -24.30 -7.65 45.89
N ASN A 425 -23.74 -6.48 46.23
CA ASN A 425 -23.91 -5.81 47.53
C ASN A 425 -23.61 -6.75 48.72
N PRO A 426 -22.33 -7.14 48.92
CA PRO A 426 -21.92 -8.01 50.01
C PRO A 426 -22.29 -7.42 51.38
N ALA A 427 -22.83 -8.26 52.27
CA ALA A 427 -22.96 -7.88 53.69
C ALA A 427 -21.57 -7.74 54.33
N PRO A 428 -21.41 -6.92 55.39
CA PRO A 428 -20.14 -6.79 56.09
C PRO A 428 -19.56 -8.16 56.49
N GLY A 429 -18.29 -8.42 56.15
CA GLY A 429 -17.62 -9.68 56.45
C GLY A 429 -17.75 -10.78 55.38
N PHE A 430 -18.49 -10.54 54.28
CA PHE A 430 -18.60 -11.48 53.15
C PHE A 430 -17.81 -10.99 51.93
N ASP A 431 -17.04 -11.88 51.32
CA ASP A 431 -16.29 -11.57 50.11
C ASP A 431 -17.21 -11.35 48.91
N ARG A 432 -16.79 -10.43 48.01
CA ARG A 432 -17.50 -10.17 46.76
C ARG A 432 -17.39 -11.35 45.78
N MET A 433 -16.28 -12.09 45.80
CA MET A 433 -16.00 -13.22 44.93
C MET A 433 -14.99 -14.16 45.57
N ASN A 434 -15.00 -15.44 45.21
CA ASN A 434 -14.01 -16.44 45.66
C ASN A 434 -12.92 -16.75 44.63
N PHE A 435 -12.78 -15.91 43.61
CA PHE A 435 -11.84 -16.09 42.50
C PHE A 435 -11.21 -14.75 42.09
N LYS A 436 -10.23 -14.79 41.19
CA LYS A 436 -9.63 -13.62 40.55
C LYS A 436 -9.81 -13.68 39.04
N TRP A 437 -9.88 -12.49 38.43
CA TRP A 437 -9.81 -12.33 36.98
C TRP A 437 -8.35 -12.22 36.55
N GLU A 438 -7.99 -12.95 35.51
CA GLU A 438 -6.68 -12.89 34.88
C GLU A 438 -6.81 -12.29 33.47
N ASP A 439 -5.88 -11.40 33.11
CA ASP A 439 -5.86 -10.75 31.80
C ASP A 439 -5.06 -11.60 30.79
N TYR A 440 -5.68 -11.89 29.66
CA TYR A 440 -5.08 -12.62 28.55
C TYR A 440 -5.15 -11.81 27.25
N SER A 441 -4.08 -11.90 26.46
CA SER A 441 -4.04 -11.39 25.10
C SER A 441 -4.52 -12.47 24.14
N ILE A 442 -5.68 -12.27 23.52
CA ILE A 442 -6.27 -13.22 22.58
C ILE A 442 -6.24 -12.66 21.16
N GLU A 443 -6.18 -13.56 20.18
CA GLU A 443 -6.40 -13.25 18.77
C GLU A 443 -7.89 -13.40 18.45
N VAL A 444 -8.50 -12.37 17.86
CA VAL A 444 -9.91 -12.32 17.48
C VAL A 444 -9.99 -12.16 15.97
N GLN A 445 -10.56 -13.14 15.29
CA GLN A 445 -10.62 -13.22 13.83
C GLN A 445 -11.78 -12.38 13.29
N GLU A 446 -11.58 -11.74 12.14
CA GLU A 446 -12.67 -11.03 11.46
C GLU A 446 -13.64 -12.05 10.85
N ALA A 447 -14.90 -11.99 11.27
CA ALA A 447 -15.94 -12.90 10.81
C ALA A 447 -16.55 -12.51 9.46
N ARG A 448 -16.34 -11.26 9.00
CA ARG A 448 -17.01 -10.70 7.82
C ARG A 448 -16.78 -11.52 6.54
N PRO A 449 -15.57 -12.02 6.22
CA PRO A 449 -15.34 -12.84 5.03
C PRO A 449 -16.18 -14.13 5.00
N ASP A 450 -16.45 -14.71 6.18
CA ASP A 450 -17.16 -15.98 6.36
C ASP A 450 -18.49 -15.80 7.09
N LYS A 451 -19.09 -14.59 7.04
CA LYS A 451 -20.24 -14.19 7.86
C LYS A 451 -21.39 -15.21 7.83
N THR A 452 -21.65 -15.80 6.67
CA THR A 452 -22.74 -16.76 6.42
C THR A 452 -22.44 -18.19 6.87
N CYS A 453 -21.20 -18.50 7.26
CA CYS A 453 -20.80 -19.83 7.72
C CYS A 453 -21.15 -20.06 9.20
N PHE A 454 -21.33 -18.99 9.97
CA PHE A 454 -21.65 -19.06 11.40
C PHE A 454 -23.15 -19.32 11.62
N THR A 455 -23.46 -20.30 12.46
CA THR A 455 -24.83 -20.75 12.76
C THR A 455 -24.98 -20.99 14.25
N LEU A 456 -26.15 -20.65 14.81
CA LEU A 456 -26.45 -20.79 16.23
C LEU A 456 -26.22 -22.20 16.78
N ASP A 457 -26.67 -23.23 16.06
CA ASP A 457 -26.60 -24.62 16.52
C ASP A 457 -25.18 -25.19 16.55
N LYS A 458 -24.29 -24.71 15.67
CA LYS A 458 -22.89 -25.18 15.61
C LYS A 458 -21.96 -24.34 16.47
N HIS A 459 -22.00 -23.02 16.29
CA HIS A 459 -20.99 -22.12 16.84
C HIS A 459 -21.43 -21.44 18.14
N GLY A 460 -22.72 -21.52 18.49
CA GLY A 460 -23.29 -20.75 19.61
C GLY A 460 -23.57 -19.28 19.28
N PHE A 461 -23.24 -18.82 18.07
CA PHE A 461 -23.58 -17.50 17.57
C PHE A 461 -23.77 -17.50 16.05
N ALA A 462 -24.39 -16.45 15.52
CA ALA A 462 -24.53 -16.20 14.09
C ALA A 462 -24.67 -14.70 13.80
N TYR A 463 -24.41 -14.31 12.55
CA TYR A 463 -24.58 -12.93 12.10
C TYR A 463 -25.64 -12.87 11.00
N TYR A 464 -26.56 -11.92 11.11
CA TYR A 464 -27.62 -11.73 10.12
C TYR A 464 -27.69 -10.29 9.65
N ASP A 465 -28.07 -10.11 8.38
CA ASP A 465 -28.56 -8.83 7.88
C ASP A 465 -30.02 -8.70 8.28
N ASP A 466 -30.36 -7.63 8.99
CA ASP A 466 -31.70 -7.36 9.50
C ASP A 466 -31.99 -5.86 9.32
N GLU A 467 -32.54 -5.53 8.15
CA GLU A 467 -32.83 -4.15 7.76
C GLU A 467 -34.07 -3.62 8.46
N ILE A 468 -33.89 -2.52 9.20
CA ILE A 468 -34.99 -1.75 9.80
C ILE A 468 -34.82 -0.26 9.46
N PRO A 469 -35.91 0.53 9.42
CA PRO A 469 -35.82 1.95 9.14
C PRO A 469 -34.87 2.67 10.12
N GLN A 470 -34.07 3.61 9.63
CA GLN A 470 -33.15 4.37 10.49
C GLN A 470 -33.89 5.12 11.61
N SER A 471 -35.12 5.61 11.33
CA SER A 471 -36.00 6.21 12.33
C SER A 471 -36.32 5.26 13.49
N THR A 472 -36.45 3.96 13.21
CA THR A 472 -36.63 2.93 14.24
C THR A 472 -35.37 2.82 15.09
N VAL A 473 -34.19 2.66 14.46
CA VAL A 473 -32.89 2.59 15.17
C VAL A 473 -32.68 3.79 16.10
N ASP A 474 -33.00 5.00 15.61
CA ASP A 474 -32.86 6.23 16.38
C ASP A 474 -33.82 6.27 17.58
N ALA A 475 -35.05 5.78 17.42
CA ALA A 475 -36.03 5.68 18.49
C ALA A 475 -35.63 4.69 19.60
N LEU A 476 -34.85 3.64 19.28
CA LEU A 476 -34.36 2.67 20.28
C LEU A 476 -33.41 3.27 21.32
N ARG A 477 -32.90 4.48 21.07
CA ARG A 477 -32.06 5.23 22.01
C ARG A 477 -32.87 6.00 23.05
N GLY A 478 -34.20 5.99 22.93
CA GLY A 478 -35.14 6.68 23.81
C GLY A 478 -35.43 5.90 25.10
N ASP A 479 -36.70 5.80 25.46
CA ASP A 479 -37.16 5.13 26.68
C ASP A 479 -37.53 3.65 26.44
N LYS A 480 -37.66 2.90 27.54
CA LYS A 480 -37.95 1.46 27.50
C LYS A 480 -39.31 1.11 26.88
N GLU A 481 -40.32 1.96 26.99
CA GLU A 481 -41.66 1.69 26.44
C GLU A 481 -41.67 1.87 24.92
N THR A 482 -40.87 2.82 24.41
CA THR A 482 -40.62 2.94 22.96
C THR A 482 -39.98 1.67 22.40
N VAL A 483 -38.97 1.10 23.07
CA VAL A 483 -38.34 -0.16 22.63
C VAL A 483 -39.36 -1.31 22.62
N LYS A 484 -40.16 -1.45 23.68
CA LYS A 484 -41.19 -2.51 23.78
C LYS A 484 -42.25 -2.41 22.69
N SER A 485 -42.78 -1.21 22.44
CA SER A 485 -43.87 -1.04 21.47
C SER A 485 -43.40 -1.16 20.01
N LEU A 486 -42.20 -0.66 19.71
CA LEU A 486 -41.72 -0.55 18.32
C LEU A 486 -40.84 -1.73 17.89
N TYR A 487 -40.02 -2.27 18.78
CA TYR A 487 -38.93 -3.19 18.41
C TYR A 487 -39.13 -4.62 18.88
N TYR A 488 -39.84 -4.84 19.99
CA TYR A 488 -40.13 -6.20 20.43
C TYR A 488 -40.90 -7.02 19.38
N PRO A 489 -41.93 -6.48 18.69
CA PRO A 489 -42.61 -7.24 17.63
C PRO A 489 -41.68 -7.65 16.50
N HIS A 490 -40.77 -6.74 16.09
CA HIS A 490 -39.75 -7.02 15.06
C HIS A 490 -38.79 -8.12 15.51
N VAL A 491 -38.25 -8.02 16.72
CA VAL A 491 -37.32 -9.02 17.27
C VAL A 491 -38.02 -10.37 17.43
N GLU A 492 -39.28 -10.39 17.85
CA GLU A 492 -40.06 -11.62 17.98
C GLU A 492 -40.19 -12.35 16.64
N GLU A 493 -40.58 -11.63 15.58
CA GLU A 493 -40.68 -12.16 14.22
C GLU A 493 -39.32 -12.58 13.67
N PHE A 494 -38.30 -11.74 13.84
CA PHE A 494 -36.92 -12.05 13.44
C PHE A 494 -36.41 -13.34 14.08
N VAL A 495 -36.57 -13.49 15.40
CA VAL A 495 -36.12 -14.70 16.12
C VAL A 495 -36.88 -15.92 15.66
N LYS A 496 -38.21 -15.85 15.51
CA LYS A 496 -39.01 -16.97 14.96
C LYS A 496 -38.52 -17.40 13.58
N ASN A 497 -38.16 -16.45 12.72
CA ASN A 497 -37.68 -16.74 11.38
C ASN A 497 -36.32 -17.44 11.36
N ILE A 498 -35.39 -17.06 12.24
CA ILE A 498 -34.04 -17.66 12.24
C ILE A 498 -33.94 -18.97 13.03
N THR A 499 -34.85 -19.22 13.98
CA THR A 499 -34.84 -20.47 14.78
C THR A 499 -35.95 -21.46 14.41
N GLY A 500 -37.01 -21.00 13.75
CA GLY A 500 -38.22 -21.79 13.53
C GLY A 500 -39.08 -21.95 14.78
N SER A 501 -38.86 -21.15 15.83
CA SER A 501 -39.63 -21.25 17.06
C SER A 501 -41.11 -20.91 16.86
N SER A 502 -41.98 -21.64 17.56
CA SER A 502 -43.43 -21.37 17.58
C SER A 502 -43.80 -20.22 18.52
N ARG A 503 -42.94 -19.93 19.50
CA ARG A 503 -43.14 -18.91 20.53
C ARG A 503 -41.81 -18.26 20.92
N VAL A 504 -41.83 -16.95 21.13
CA VAL A 504 -40.70 -16.17 21.65
C VAL A 504 -41.19 -15.32 22.81
N ILE A 505 -40.40 -15.27 23.89
CA ILE A 505 -40.69 -14.48 25.09
C ILE A 505 -39.52 -13.51 25.31
N ILE A 506 -39.76 -12.22 25.09
CA ILE A 506 -38.77 -11.18 25.37
C ILE A 506 -38.92 -10.74 26.82
N PHE A 507 -37.97 -11.12 27.67
CA PHE A 507 -38.04 -10.86 29.12
C PHE A 507 -37.14 -9.72 29.61
N ASP A 508 -36.14 -9.30 28.82
CA ASP A 508 -35.24 -8.22 29.19
C ASP A 508 -34.65 -7.52 27.95
N HIS A 509 -34.20 -6.28 28.12
CA HIS A 509 -33.31 -5.60 27.18
C HIS A 509 -32.38 -4.66 27.93
N THR A 510 -31.13 -4.56 27.47
CA THR A 510 -30.13 -3.67 28.04
C THR A 510 -29.51 -2.79 26.96
N LEU A 511 -29.47 -1.49 27.20
CA LEU A 511 -28.74 -0.53 26.37
C LEU A 511 -27.31 -0.41 26.90
N ARG A 512 -26.33 -0.59 26.00
CA ARG A 512 -24.91 -0.47 26.31
C ARG A 512 -24.32 0.76 25.64
N LYS A 513 -23.51 1.52 26.38
CA LYS A 513 -22.85 2.74 25.90
C LYS A 513 -21.46 2.85 26.50
N ARG A 514 -20.46 3.11 25.64
CA ARG A 514 -19.10 3.47 26.08
C ARG A 514 -19.14 4.82 26.81
N ARG A 515 -18.61 4.86 28.04
CA ARG A 515 -18.44 6.02 28.91
C ARG A 515 -16.97 6.46 28.93
N PRO A 516 -16.58 7.47 28.14
CA PRO A 516 -15.16 7.83 27.93
C PRO A 516 -14.41 8.24 29.20
N ASP A 517 -15.15 8.71 30.21
CA ASP A 517 -14.68 9.09 31.54
C ASP A 517 -14.20 7.91 32.39
N LEU A 518 -14.63 6.69 32.07
CA LEU A 518 -14.16 5.47 32.72
C LEU A 518 -13.05 4.82 31.91
N SER A 519 -12.06 4.24 32.60
CA SER A 519 -11.09 3.38 31.95
C SER A 519 -11.79 2.18 31.32
N LYS A 520 -11.15 1.54 30.33
CA LYS A 520 -11.74 0.38 29.67
C LYS A 520 -12.02 -0.79 30.62
N MET A 521 -11.36 -0.81 31.77
CA MET A 521 -11.47 -1.90 32.76
C MET A 521 -12.49 -1.62 33.86
N GLU A 522 -13.10 -0.42 33.90
CA GLU A 522 -14.04 -0.02 34.94
C GLU A 522 -15.48 -0.19 34.49
N ASN A 523 -16.19 -1.14 35.12
CA ASN A 523 -17.63 -1.31 34.97
C ASN A 523 -18.28 -1.68 36.32
N ASN A 524 -18.03 -0.85 37.34
CA ASN A 524 -18.38 -1.19 38.72
C ASN A 524 -19.89 -1.24 38.99
N ASP A 525 -20.70 -0.54 38.18
CA ASP A 525 -22.17 -0.54 38.28
C ASP A 525 -22.84 -1.61 37.41
N GLY A 526 -22.13 -2.18 36.43
CA GLY A 526 -22.61 -3.22 35.51
C GLY A 526 -23.69 -2.80 34.52
N LYS A 527 -24.10 -1.52 34.50
CA LYS A 527 -25.38 -1.10 33.89
C LYS A 527 -25.27 -0.58 32.47
N GLU A 528 -24.14 0.04 32.08
CA GLU A 528 -24.06 0.74 30.79
C GLU A 528 -22.78 0.45 30.01
N GLN A 529 -21.62 0.38 30.68
CA GLN A 529 -20.37 -0.01 30.04
C GLN A 529 -20.48 -1.46 29.51
N PRO A 530 -19.91 -1.79 28.34
CA PRO A 530 -19.83 -3.19 27.92
C PRO A 530 -18.92 -3.99 28.85
N ALA A 531 -19.10 -5.31 28.86
CA ALA A 531 -18.31 -6.22 29.70
C ALA A 531 -16.92 -6.48 29.08
N THR A 532 -15.92 -6.69 29.93
CA THR A 532 -14.54 -7.04 29.54
C THR A 532 -14.13 -8.45 29.98
N MET A 533 -15.05 -9.16 30.64
CA MET A 533 -14.86 -10.50 31.18
C MET A 533 -15.56 -11.51 30.27
N VAL A 534 -14.92 -12.64 30.03
CA VAL A 534 -15.50 -13.75 29.27
C VAL A 534 -16.57 -14.43 30.11
N HIS A 535 -17.81 -14.48 29.60
CA HIS A 535 -18.95 -15.07 30.29
C HIS A 535 -20.03 -15.52 29.30
N CYS A 536 -20.92 -16.38 29.78
CA CYS A 536 -22.24 -16.59 29.21
C CYS A 536 -23.28 -16.16 30.26
N ASP A 537 -24.32 -15.46 29.83
CA ASP A 537 -25.24 -14.74 30.73
C ASP A 537 -25.99 -15.66 31.70
N GLN A 538 -26.23 -16.91 31.32
CA GLN A 538 -26.87 -17.91 32.16
C GLN A 538 -26.15 -19.24 32.01
N SER A 539 -26.07 -20.01 33.09
CA SER A 539 -25.89 -21.46 33.01
C SER A 539 -27.24 -22.15 32.80
N GLU A 540 -27.28 -23.47 32.65
CA GLU A 540 -28.53 -24.24 32.60
C GLU A 540 -29.47 -23.95 33.79
N LEU A 541 -28.95 -23.95 35.02
CA LEU A 541 -29.74 -23.59 36.21
C LEU A 541 -30.24 -22.14 36.16
N GLY A 542 -29.41 -21.21 35.65
CA GLY A 542 -29.79 -19.82 35.45
C GLY A 542 -30.90 -19.65 34.41
N ALA A 543 -30.78 -20.35 33.28
CA ALA A 543 -31.69 -20.31 32.16
C ALA A 543 -33.06 -20.89 32.55
N ILE A 544 -33.10 -22.05 33.20
CA ILE A 544 -34.33 -22.66 33.71
C ILE A 544 -35.00 -21.71 34.71
N ARG A 545 -34.24 -21.11 35.64
CA ARG A 545 -34.77 -20.14 36.59
C ARG A 545 -35.38 -18.92 35.89
N ARG A 546 -34.71 -18.39 34.87
CA ARG A 546 -35.19 -17.27 34.07
C ARG A 546 -36.45 -17.63 33.27
N LEU A 547 -36.54 -18.85 32.73
CA LEU A 547 -37.74 -19.35 32.10
C LEU A 547 -38.91 -19.37 33.10
N LYS A 548 -38.73 -19.95 34.30
CA LYS A 548 -39.78 -20.00 35.34
C LYS A 548 -40.31 -18.61 35.72
N MET A 549 -39.47 -17.57 35.62
CA MET A 549 -39.83 -16.20 36.00
C MET A 549 -40.63 -15.43 34.94
N ASN A 550 -40.65 -15.91 33.70
CA ASN A 550 -41.16 -15.13 32.56
C ASN A 550 -42.21 -15.86 31.73
N ILE A 551 -42.62 -17.06 32.15
CA ILE A 551 -43.83 -17.72 31.66
C ILE A 551 -45.02 -17.39 32.57
N ASP A 552 -46.24 -17.61 32.09
CA ASP A 552 -47.44 -17.37 32.90
C ASP A 552 -47.50 -18.32 34.10
N GLU A 553 -48.08 -17.87 35.23
CA GLU A 553 -48.19 -18.67 36.46
C GLU A 553 -48.97 -19.98 36.28
N SER A 554 -49.82 -20.06 35.25
CA SER A 554 -50.56 -21.27 34.89
C SER A 554 -49.74 -22.31 34.11
N GLU A 555 -48.57 -21.94 33.60
CA GLU A 555 -47.73 -22.80 32.78
C GLU A 555 -46.75 -23.63 33.62
N ASN A 556 -46.52 -24.88 33.22
CA ASN A 556 -45.56 -25.76 33.87
C ASN A 556 -44.25 -25.83 33.07
N VAL A 557 -43.15 -25.40 33.71
CA VAL A 557 -41.80 -25.39 33.12
C VAL A 557 -41.37 -26.80 32.69
N ASP A 558 -41.67 -27.82 33.48
CA ASP A 558 -41.25 -29.20 33.18
C ASP A 558 -42.00 -29.77 31.96
N GLU A 559 -43.20 -29.25 31.66
CA GLU A 559 -43.92 -29.57 30.42
C GLU A 559 -43.31 -28.84 29.21
N LEU A 560 -42.95 -27.56 29.36
CA LEU A 560 -42.28 -26.79 28.30
C LEU A 560 -40.91 -27.37 27.94
N LEU A 561 -40.16 -27.88 28.93
CA LEU A 561 -38.86 -28.50 28.74
C LEU A 561 -38.92 -29.87 28.03
N LYS A 562 -40.11 -30.42 27.80
CA LYS A 562 -40.28 -31.58 26.89
C LYS A 562 -40.10 -31.19 25.42
N GLU A 563 -40.29 -29.91 25.11
CA GLU A 563 -39.99 -29.31 23.83
C GLU A 563 -38.61 -28.64 23.86
N ARG A 564 -38.12 -28.22 22.69
CA ARG A 564 -36.86 -27.46 22.61
C ARG A 564 -37.06 -26.02 23.07
N VAL A 565 -36.27 -25.60 24.06
CA VAL A 565 -36.26 -24.23 24.59
C VAL A 565 -34.87 -23.65 24.43
N GLU A 566 -34.80 -22.49 23.81
CA GLU A 566 -33.56 -21.76 23.59
C GLU A 566 -33.61 -20.41 24.29
N MET A 567 -32.47 -19.98 24.86
CA MET A 567 -32.27 -18.63 25.33
C MET A 567 -31.28 -17.92 24.42
N ILE A 568 -31.69 -16.79 23.84
CA ILE A 568 -30.94 -16.11 22.79
C ILE A 568 -30.87 -14.61 23.08
N ASN A 569 -29.68 -14.03 22.88
CA ASN A 569 -29.48 -12.59 22.83
C ASN A 569 -29.42 -12.12 21.38
N VAL A 570 -30.15 -11.05 21.05
CA VAL A 570 -30.04 -10.33 19.77
C VAL A 570 -29.33 -9.01 20.02
N TRP A 571 -28.10 -8.88 19.50
CA TRP A 571 -27.27 -7.70 19.66
C TRP A 571 -27.26 -6.85 18.39
N ARG A 572 -27.74 -5.61 18.49
CA ARG A 572 -27.79 -4.65 17.38
C ARG A 572 -27.01 -3.39 17.74
N PRO A 573 -26.06 -2.94 16.89
CA PRO A 573 -25.51 -1.60 17.01
C PRO A 573 -26.59 -0.55 16.78
N LEU A 574 -26.74 0.37 17.73
CA LEU A 574 -27.63 1.52 17.55
C LEU A 574 -26.91 2.70 16.89
N ASN A 575 -25.57 2.70 16.86
CA ASN A 575 -24.74 3.68 16.17
C ASN A 575 -23.64 2.92 15.42
N GLY A 576 -23.46 3.18 14.13
CA GLY A 576 -22.55 2.40 13.29
C GLY A 576 -21.91 3.21 12.16
N PRO A 577 -20.86 2.68 11.52
CA PRO A 577 -20.23 1.39 11.84
C PRO A 577 -19.50 1.38 13.19
N VAL A 578 -19.57 0.28 13.93
CA VAL A 578 -18.90 0.14 15.23
C VAL A 578 -17.38 0.12 15.03
N GLN A 579 -16.69 1.10 15.60
CA GLN A 579 -15.22 1.21 15.58
C GLN A 579 -14.59 1.16 16.98
N ASP A 580 -15.35 1.53 18.01
CA ASP A 580 -14.92 1.52 19.41
C ASP A 580 -15.69 0.43 20.16
N TRP A 581 -14.97 -0.59 20.63
CA TRP A 581 -15.48 -1.79 21.31
C TRP A 581 -16.43 -2.66 20.46
N PRO A 582 -15.93 -3.31 19.39
CA PRO A 582 -16.69 -4.34 18.71
C PRO A 582 -16.98 -5.53 19.65
N LEU A 583 -18.13 -6.17 19.45
CA LEU A 583 -18.49 -7.38 20.20
C LEU A 583 -17.73 -8.58 19.65
N ALA A 584 -16.99 -9.25 20.54
CA ALA A 584 -16.35 -10.53 20.24
C ALA A 584 -17.22 -11.70 20.73
N THR A 585 -17.30 -12.76 19.94
CA THR A 585 -17.98 -14.02 20.27
C THR A 585 -16.98 -15.17 20.22
N MET A 586 -17.11 -16.10 21.16
CA MET A 586 -16.28 -17.31 21.22
C MET A 586 -17.01 -18.47 20.53
N ASP A 587 -16.30 -19.22 19.72
CA ASP A 587 -16.83 -20.41 19.04
C ASP A 587 -16.95 -21.57 20.03
N TYR A 588 -18.20 -21.94 20.30
CA TYR A 588 -18.53 -22.98 21.26
C TYR A 588 -17.87 -24.33 20.94
N GLN A 589 -17.66 -24.66 19.65
CA GLN A 589 -17.05 -25.93 19.25
C GLN A 589 -15.61 -26.09 19.75
N THR A 590 -15.00 -24.97 20.17
CA THR A 590 -13.62 -24.91 20.62
C THR A 590 -13.48 -24.87 22.15
N VAL A 591 -14.59 -24.81 22.87
CA VAL A 591 -14.60 -24.80 24.34
C VAL A 591 -14.71 -26.23 24.87
N ARG A 592 -13.81 -26.61 25.78
CA ARG A 592 -13.89 -27.92 26.44
C ARG A 592 -14.82 -27.85 27.67
N PRO A 593 -15.56 -28.92 28.01
CA PRO A 593 -16.47 -28.91 29.17
C PRO A 593 -15.82 -28.56 30.51
N ASP A 594 -14.52 -28.81 30.68
CA ASP A 594 -13.74 -28.46 31.87
C ASP A 594 -13.10 -27.06 31.81
N GLU A 595 -13.42 -26.25 30.80
CA GLU A 595 -13.02 -24.85 30.70
C GLU A 595 -14.17 -23.90 31.09
N MET A 596 -15.38 -24.42 31.25
CA MET A 596 -16.60 -23.67 31.54
C MET A 596 -17.15 -24.04 32.91
N TYR A 597 -17.41 -23.04 33.75
CA TYR A 597 -17.83 -23.23 35.12
C TYR A 597 -19.10 -22.44 35.44
N PRO A 598 -20.10 -23.07 36.09
CA PRO A 598 -21.25 -22.34 36.61
C PRO A 598 -20.80 -21.37 37.70
N CYS A 599 -21.13 -20.10 37.57
CA CYS A 599 -20.81 -19.06 38.53
C CYS A 599 -22.06 -18.52 39.23
N ASP A 600 -22.12 -18.71 40.55
CA ASP A 600 -23.28 -18.36 41.37
C ASP A 600 -23.38 -16.84 41.55
N LEU A 601 -24.57 -16.29 41.34
CA LEU A 601 -24.89 -14.90 41.64
C LEU A 601 -25.55 -14.83 43.02
N LEU A 602 -24.85 -14.23 43.98
CA LEU A 602 -25.30 -14.10 45.36
C LEU A 602 -25.64 -12.66 45.72
N ARG A 603 -26.43 -12.44 46.77
CA ARG A 603 -26.71 -11.12 47.34
C ARG A 603 -26.64 -11.15 48.87
N GLY A 604 -26.16 -10.05 49.47
CA GLY A 604 -26.09 -9.94 50.93
C GLY A 604 -25.22 -11.04 51.54
N GLU A 605 -25.74 -11.80 52.50
CA GLU A 605 -25.00 -12.86 53.19
C GLU A 605 -24.80 -14.12 52.33
N ASN A 606 -25.84 -14.72 51.75
CA ASN A 606 -25.76 -15.91 50.87
C ASN A 606 -27.06 -16.10 50.05
N GLU A 607 -27.81 -15.03 49.78
CA GLU A 607 -29.06 -15.15 49.03
C GLU A 607 -28.77 -15.47 47.56
N PHE A 608 -29.17 -16.66 47.11
CA PHE A 608 -28.99 -17.07 45.72
C PHE A 608 -29.93 -16.30 44.77
N ARG A 609 -29.36 -15.66 43.75
CA ARG A 609 -30.07 -14.82 42.77
C ARG A 609 -30.06 -15.36 41.35
N GLY A 610 -29.24 -16.37 41.06
CA GLY A 610 -29.12 -16.96 39.73
C GLY A 610 -27.72 -17.53 39.51
N GLN A 611 -27.44 -17.95 38.29
CA GLN A 611 -26.14 -18.54 37.94
C GLN A 611 -25.80 -18.19 36.49
N THR A 612 -24.60 -17.67 36.28
CA THR A 612 -23.97 -17.39 34.97
C THR A 612 -23.01 -18.52 34.61
N ALA A 613 -22.38 -18.50 33.43
CA ALA A 613 -21.21 -19.31 33.14
C ALA A 613 -19.96 -18.43 32.96
N THR A 614 -18.83 -18.87 33.50
CA THR A 614 -17.52 -18.22 33.35
C THR A 614 -16.51 -19.21 32.80
N PHE A 615 -15.41 -18.73 32.23
CA PHE A 615 -14.48 -19.55 31.46
C PHE A 615 -13.03 -19.35 31.93
N THR A 616 -12.26 -20.43 31.97
CA THR A 616 -10.80 -20.37 32.04
C THR A 616 -10.22 -20.23 30.62
N HIS A 617 -9.03 -19.62 30.52
CA HIS A 617 -8.39 -19.41 29.22
C HIS A 617 -7.79 -20.70 28.65
N SER A 618 -7.95 -20.91 27.35
CA SER A 618 -7.33 -22.01 26.60
C SER A 618 -6.92 -21.56 25.20
N ALA A 619 -5.75 -22.00 24.74
CA ALA A 619 -5.23 -21.63 23.42
C ALA A 619 -6.06 -22.21 22.25
N ASN A 620 -6.95 -23.16 22.53
CA ASN A 620 -7.84 -23.75 21.53
C ASN A 620 -9.06 -22.87 21.24
N GLN A 621 -9.42 -21.97 22.17
CA GLN A 621 -10.61 -21.13 22.06
C GLN A 621 -10.47 -20.17 20.88
N LYS A 622 -11.39 -20.28 19.92
CA LYS A 622 -11.43 -19.38 18.76
C LYS A 622 -12.43 -18.26 18.98
N TRP A 623 -12.01 -17.07 18.58
CA TRP A 623 -12.75 -15.83 18.81
C TRP A 623 -13.00 -15.11 17.49
N TYR A 624 -14.18 -14.54 17.36
CA TYR A 624 -14.63 -13.86 16.15
C TYR A 624 -15.28 -12.53 16.48
N TYR A 625 -15.14 -11.55 15.59
CA TYR A 625 -15.87 -10.29 15.66
C TYR A 625 -16.27 -9.83 14.26
N LEU A 626 -17.32 -9.03 14.17
CA LEU A 626 -17.75 -8.45 12.90
C LEU A 626 -17.17 -7.03 12.77
N ASP A 627 -16.10 -6.86 11.98
CA ASP A 627 -15.47 -5.53 11.79
C ASP A 627 -16.49 -4.54 11.20
N LYS A 628 -16.45 -3.31 11.73
CA LYS A 628 -17.33 -2.21 11.31
C LYS A 628 -18.81 -2.60 11.25
N GLN A 629 -19.28 -3.41 12.20
CA GLN A 629 -20.67 -3.85 12.26
C GLN A 629 -21.62 -2.66 12.14
N ARG A 630 -22.56 -2.75 11.19
CA ARG A 630 -23.50 -1.68 10.84
C ARG A 630 -24.79 -1.79 11.63
N THR A 631 -25.60 -0.73 11.60
CA THR A 631 -26.89 -0.70 12.29
C THR A 631 -27.93 -1.65 11.68
N ASN A 632 -27.73 -2.11 10.44
CA ASN A 632 -28.57 -3.11 9.76
C ASN A 632 -28.03 -4.55 9.91
N GLU A 633 -27.02 -4.77 10.76
CA GLU A 633 -26.45 -6.09 11.04
C GLU A 633 -26.69 -6.46 12.50
N VAL A 634 -27.07 -7.70 12.77
CA VAL A 634 -27.28 -8.21 14.13
C VAL A 634 -26.38 -9.41 14.41
N THR A 635 -25.83 -9.44 15.63
CA THR A 635 -25.12 -10.61 16.17
C THR A 635 -26.09 -11.33 17.09
N VAL A 636 -26.38 -12.58 16.80
CA VAL A 636 -27.28 -13.41 17.60
C VAL A 636 -26.44 -14.43 18.36
N ILE A 637 -26.64 -14.52 19.67
CA ILE A 637 -25.83 -15.35 20.57
C ILE A 637 -26.76 -16.29 21.31
N LYS A 638 -26.51 -17.58 21.20
CA LYS A 638 -27.21 -18.62 21.97
C LYS A 638 -26.61 -18.70 23.37
N ILE A 639 -27.44 -18.41 24.36
CA ILE A 639 -27.10 -18.40 25.78
C ILE A 639 -27.42 -19.74 26.45
N TRP A 640 -28.38 -20.50 25.94
CA TRP A 640 -28.69 -21.83 26.46
C TRP A 640 -29.60 -22.59 25.48
N ASP A 641 -29.52 -23.92 25.48
CA ASP A 641 -30.39 -24.82 24.69
C ASP A 641 -30.76 -26.05 25.53
N SER A 642 -32.05 -26.38 25.61
CA SER A 642 -32.50 -27.58 26.31
C SER A 642 -32.08 -28.87 25.59
N ASN A 643 -31.86 -28.83 24.27
CA ASN A 643 -31.44 -30.00 23.49
C ASN A 643 -29.96 -30.33 23.74
N SER A 644 -29.66 -31.57 24.17
CA SER A 644 -28.28 -32.04 24.46
C SER A 644 -27.56 -32.67 23.29
N ASP A 645 -28.29 -33.19 22.31
CA ASP A 645 -27.75 -34.32 21.55
C ASP A 645 -27.00 -33.90 20.28
N GLU A 646 -27.22 -32.68 19.76
CA GLU A 646 -26.64 -32.23 18.49
C GLU A 646 -26.33 -30.71 18.41
N THR A 647 -26.48 -29.96 19.51
CA THR A 647 -26.50 -28.49 19.49
C THR A 647 -25.55 -27.87 20.51
N ALA A 648 -24.94 -26.74 20.16
CA ALA A 648 -24.10 -25.96 21.05
C ALA A 648 -24.86 -25.52 22.31
N ARG A 649 -24.36 -25.92 23.50
CA ARG A 649 -24.86 -25.51 24.82
C ARG A 649 -23.93 -24.46 25.42
N CYS A 650 -24.23 -23.18 25.31
CA CYS A 650 -23.89 -22.36 26.48
C CYS A 650 -24.66 -22.94 27.70
#